data_AF-A0A0G4GSQ9-F1
#
_entry.id   AF-A0A0G4GSQ9-F1
#
_cell.length_a   1.000
_cell.length_b   1.000
_cell.length_c   1.000
_cell.angle_alpha   90.00
_cell.angle_beta   90.00
_cell.angle_gamma   90.00
#
_symmetry.space_group_name_H-M   'P 1'
#
loop_
_entity.id
_entity.type
_entity.pdbx_description
1 polymer ?
#
loop_
_entity_poly.entity_id
_entity_poly.type
_entity_poly.pdbx_seq_one_letter_code
_entity_poly.pdbx_strand_id
1 'polypeptide(L)'
;MVVYGSTDGSSWVELGSYAGETAWTSLEQKTFSVNTTLGAFNYFKFNVRKNAGFADNRVSIADIELIGTVLDLCGGGSHNCDGNATCTNAGSSFTCTCNSGFTGDGVSSCSALTLIPPADIGRGDTWTKDATETHNSVYTLYKDYSGSVCGGRYRAKTNVAWYNDAGSGGGFATNEWPISGAFDGVVGDAQQRSGFTTADNTLPGTNAASDADIQAILQTPCLFTLHQYAVQGRNGAGSQYQTPSKMSVSGSLDCTGTWTELGSYEGEINWSSDETRSFTANKTLGAFNCFRFTGKRVSQDEEGSISSNHAMTIGDISLYGVEMTTELPPPDIGDGDTWTKDGSFTYDSLHTFYKVYTGAVCPGLYRAMSNTAWYLDSGTTTFASDERAPSGVFDKRVGADGVTASGFTTDGAVANSGTSSGTDVSVEVVLQIPCSFTMTSFSIEARDETTAPARSPSKMTVSGSTDGTAWTSIASFSGETSWSRAETKIFCTDSAASSFNYFLFSTNKVTNSADKPVSIGEIRLYGMVSIDLDECTLNTHNCGGNATCTDTTDSFTCACNSGFTGNGTDCSDIDECSTSVHDCHANSTCNDTVGSFECLCNDGWTGNGVNCTVLVPPSDIGAAPTWTKDGAVTYGGFHTFYTDSASGGECAGRYRVRTNTSWYQATGASGGLGSNEWPPSGAFDNALAASNTQTGWANTLQCTEAADCNAELILETPCSLAVSTFWIQANTASTLGTPSAVTLSGSSDSGSTWTELGTFSGETGFTQAETRNFTADSTLGAYNWFKFFIKRNGRPANAPNLATMSGAGLYGRPVEAGS
;
A
#
# COMPACT_ATOMS: atom_id res chain seq x y z
N MET A 1 2.27 9.60 -62.58
CA MET A 1 1.83 9.32 -61.19
C MET A 1 3.06 9.29 -60.30
N VAL A 2 2.93 9.64 -59.02
CA VAL A 2 4.00 9.57 -58.02
C VAL A 2 3.62 8.57 -56.93
N VAL A 3 4.57 7.74 -56.49
CA VAL A 3 4.36 6.70 -55.48
C VAL A 3 5.15 7.04 -54.23
N TYR A 4 4.51 6.91 -53.07
CA TYR A 4 5.11 7.15 -51.76
C TYR A 4 5.00 5.90 -50.89
N GLY A 5 6.00 5.69 -50.03
CA GLY A 5 6.04 4.66 -49.00
C GLY A 5 6.08 5.29 -47.61
N SER A 6 5.51 4.60 -46.63
CA SER A 6 5.56 4.98 -45.22
C SER A 6 5.63 3.75 -44.33
N THR A 7 6.34 3.85 -43.21
CA THR A 7 6.43 2.80 -42.19
C THR A 7 5.28 2.88 -41.19
N ASP A 8 4.72 4.07 -40.98
CA ASP A 8 3.77 4.41 -39.91
C ASP A 8 2.44 5.03 -40.40
N GLY A 9 2.32 5.28 -41.71
CA GLY A 9 1.16 5.93 -42.34
C GLY A 9 1.13 7.46 -42.21
N SER A 10 2.05 8.05 -41.45
CA SER A 10 2.10 9.50 -41.16
C SER A 10 3.18 10.21 -41.97
N SER A 11 4.36 9.60 -42.07
CA SER A 11 5.54 10.16 -42.73
C SER A 11 5.78 9.48 -44.06
N TRP A 12 5.76 10.25 -45.16
CA TRP A 12 5.76 9.71 -46.52
C TRP A 12 7.05 10.02 -47.26
N VAL A 13 7.73 8.97 -47.75
CA VAL A 13 8.93 9.06 -48.59
C VAL A 13 8.54 8.80 -50.04
N GLU A 14 8.97 9.66 -50.97
CA GLU A 14 8.74 9.43 -52.40
C GLU A 14 9.61 8.28 -52.90
N LEU A 15 8.97 7.21 -53.39
CA LEU A 15 9.65 6.01 -53.90
C LEU A 15 10.01 6.15 -55.38
N GLY A 16 9.21 6.90 -56.14
CA GLY A 16 9.44 7.11 -57.55
C GLY A 16 8.23 7.73 -58.25
N SER A 17 8.42 8.06 -59.52
CA SER A 17 7.35 8.58 -60.36
C SER A 17 7.53 8.16 -61.81
N TYR A 18 6.42 8.11 -62.53
CA TYR A 18 6.43 7.99 -63.99
C TYR A 18 5.57 9.08 -64.64
N ALA A 19 5.96 9.49 -65.84
CA ALA A 19 5.26 10.50 -66.64
C ALA A 19 5.45 10.22 -68.14
N GLY A 20 4.55 10.76 -68.97
CA GLY A 20 4.65 10.64 -70.43
C GLY A 20 3.94 9.43 -71.05
N GLU A 21 3.30 8.58 -70.24
CA GLU A 21 2.56 7.40 -70.71
C GLU A 21 1.18 7.78 -71.25
N THR A 22 1.09 8.03 -72.56
CA THR A 22 -0.13 8.50 -73.24
C THR A 22 -0.83 7.42 -74.08
N ALA A 23 -0.19 6.28 -74.33
CA ALA A 23 -0.74 5.18 -75.12
C ALA A 23 -1.02 3.97 -74.22
N TRP A 24 -2.30 3.64 -74.07
CA TRP A 24 -2.81 2.48 -73.34
C TRP A 24 -3.84 1.73 -74.20
N THR A 25 -3.67 0.43 -74.32
CA THR A 25 -4.61 -0.48 -74.98
C THR A 25 -5.49 -1.20 -73.94
N SER A 26 -6.60 -1.81 -74.40
CA SER A 26 -7.49 -2.54 -73.50
C SER A 26 -6.76 -3.70 -72.83
N LEU A 27 -6.89 -3.81 -71.50
CA LEU A 27 -6.22 -4.81 -70.64
C LEU A 27 -4.68 -4.71 -70.58
N GLU A 28 -4.09 -3.61 -71.06
CA GLU A 28 -2.65 -3.41 -70.95
C GLU A 28 -2.21 -3.18 -69.51
N GLN A 29 -1.18 -3.91 -69.09
CA GLN A 29 -0.47 -3.70 -67.83
C GLN A 29 0.91 -3.10 -68.13
N LYS A 30 1.30 -2.09 -67.35
CA LYS A 30 2.63 -1.49 -67.42
C LYS A 30 3.29 -1.54 -66.05
N THR A 31 4.58 -1.86 -66.03
CA THR A 31 5.39 -1.93 -64.81
C THR A 31 6.33 -0.72 -64.76
N PHE A 32 6.39 -0.07 -63.60
CA PHE A 32 7.26 1.08 -63.37
C PHE A 32 8.17 0.80 -62.17
N SER A 33 9.48 0.95 -62.36
CA SER A 33 10.44 0.76 -61.27
C SER A 33 10.38 1.92 -60.28
N VAL A 34 10.56 1.61 -59.00
CA VAL A 34 10.73 2.57 -57.91
C VAL A 34 12.11 2.38 -57.29
N ASN A 35 12.56 3.34 -56.47
CA ASN A 35 13.81 3.22 -55.75
C ASN A 35 13.67 2.23 -54.58
N THR A 36 14.23 1.04 -54.73
CA THR A 36 14.19 -0.04 -53.74
C THR A 36 15.21 0.13 -52.61
N THR A 37 16.14 1.09 -52.69
CA THR A 37 17.14 1.33 -51.63
C THR A 37 16.63 2.23 -50.50
N LEU A 38 15.39 2.72 -50.60
CA LEU A 38 14.79 3.64 -49.62
C LEU A 38 14.22 2.93 -48.38
N GLY A 39 14.27 1.59 -48.34
CA GLY A 39 13.83 0.78 -47.20
C GLY A 39 12.55 -0.01 -47.46
N ALA A 40 12.12 -0.78 -46.45
CA ALA A 40 10.85 -1.49 -46.45
C ALA A 40 9.73 -0.60 -45.91
N PHE A 41 8.53 -0.69 -46.47
CA PHE A 41 7.38 0.15 -46.13
C PHE A 41 6.11 -0.70 -45.95
N ASN A 42 5.26 -0.30 -45.00
CA ASN A 42 3.99 -0.98 -44.70
C ASN A 42 2.78 -0.29 -45.34
N TYR A 43 2.92 0.99 -45.71
CA TYR A 43 1.87 1.82 -46.30
C TYR A 43 2.32 2.42 -47.62
N PHE A 44 1.45 2.41 -48.62
CA PHE A 44 1.73 2.94 -49.95
C PHE A 44 0.65 3.94 -50.37
N LYS A 45 1.08 5.08 -50.92
CA LYS A 45 0.20 6.14 -51.40
C LYS A 45 0.53 6.48 -52.84
N PHE A 46 -0.49 6.49 -53.69
CA PHE A 46 -0.37 6.75 -55.12
C PHE A 46 -1.01 8.10 -55.45
N ASN A 47 -0.20 9.05 -55.89
CA ASN A 47 -0.65 10.38 -56.25
C ASN A 47 -0.77 10.52 -57.78
N VAL A 48 -2.00 10.42 -58.28
CA VAL A 48 -2.30 10.58 -59.71
C VAL A 48 -2.42 12.06 -60.04
N ARG A 49 -1.50 12.58 -60.87
CA ARG A 49 -1.44 14.00 -61.20
C ARG A 49 -2.10 14.37 -62.55
N LYS A 50 -2.08 13.46 -63.53
CA LYS A 50 -2.60 13.67 -64.90
C LYS A 50 -3.15 12.36 -65.47
N ASN A 51 -4.16 12.44 -66.34
CA ASN A 51 -4.66 11.33 -67.14
C ASN A 51 -3.97 11.30 -68.53
N ALA A 52 -4.10 10.19 -69.27
CA ALA A 52 -3.47 10.01 -70.59
C ALA A 52 -4.21 10.70 -71.76
N GLY A 53 -5.37 11.30 -71.51
CA GLY A 53 -6.21 11.94 -72.53
C GLY A 53 -5.72 13.33 -72.93
N PHE A 54 -6.17 13.80 -74.10
CA PHE A 54 -5.85 15.13 -74.63
C PHE A 54 -6.70 16.26 -74.03
N ALA A 55 -7.67 15.94 -73.18
CA ALA A 55 -8.56 16.87 -72.50
C ALA A 55 -8.86 16.37 -71.07
N ASP A 56 -9.33 17.28 -70.22
CA ASP A 56 -9.71 16.95 -68.86
C ASP A 56 -10.79 15.86 -68.85
N ASN A 57 -10.55 14.79 -68.10
CA ASN A 57 -11.41 13.62 -68.04
C ASN A 57 -11.17 12.85 -66.73
N ARG A 58 -12.08 11.92 -66.41
CA ARG A 58 -11.99 11.06 -65.22
C ARG A 58 -10.74 10.18 -65.29
N VAL A 59 -10.09 10.00 -64.14
CA VAL A 59 -9.06 8.97 -63.97
C VAL A 59 -9.76 7.63 -63.77
N SER A 60 -9.31 6.60 -64.49
CA SER A 60 -9.76 5.23 -64.30
C SER A 60 -8.54 4.31 -64.14
N ILE A 61 -8.54 3.50 -63.09
CA ILE A 61 -7.50 2.51 -62.77
C ILE A 61 -8.24 1.23 -62.40
N ALA A 62 -7.84 0.11 -63.00
CA ALA A 62 -8.45 -1.19 -62.71
C ALA A 62 -7.86 -1.82 -61.45
N ASP A 63 -6.54 -2.03 -61.45
CA ASP A 63 -5.82 -2.64 -60.33
C ASP A 63 -4.42 -2.02 -60.18
N ILE A 64 -3.85 -2.09 -58.97
CA ILE A 64 -2.49 -1.66 -58.66
C ILE A 64 -1.80 -2.81 -57.93
N GLU A 65 -0.79 -3.38 -58.57
CA GLU A 65 0.02 -4.44 -58.00
C GLU A 65 1.37 -3.88 -57.48
N LEU A 66 1.74 -4.25 -56.26
CA LEU A 66 3.03 -3.94 -55.66
C LEU A 66 3.96 -5.15 -55.81
N ILE A 67 5.05 -5.00 -56.56
CA ILE A 67 6.00 -6.08 -56.84
C ILE A 67 7.28 -5.84 -56.01
N GLY A 68 7.53 -6.68 -55.02
CA GLY A 68 8.70 -6.58 -54.13
C GLY A 68 8.95 -7.85 -53.32
N THR A 69 10.04 -7.85 -52.54
CA THR A 69 10.35 -8.92 -51.57
C THR A 69 9.83 -8.54 -50.19
N VAL A 70 9.13 -9.46 -49.53
CA VAL A 70 8.71 -9.30 -48.13
C VAL A 70 9.89 -9.61 -47.22
N LEU A 71 10.15 -8.77 -46.23
CA LEU A 71 11.15 -9.04 -45.20
C LEU A 71 10.57 -10.05 -44.20
N ASP A 72 11.03 -11.29 -44.27
CA ASP A 72 10.62 -12.38 -43.36
C ASP A 72 11.69 -12.58 -42.27
N LEU A 73 11.53 -11.89 -41.14
CA LEU A 73 12.46 -11.94 -40.02
C LEU A 73 12.38 -13.28 -39.26
N CYS A 74 11.18 -13.85 -39.17
CA CYS A 74 10.94 -15.14 -38.53
C CYS A 74 11.53 -16.30 -39.34
N GLY A 75 11.22 -16.42 -40.64
CA GLY A 75 11.75 -17.47 -41.51
C GLY A 75 13.25 -17.37 -41.77
N GLY A 76 13.83 -16.16 -41.64
CA GLY A 76 15.27 -15.92 -41.71
C GLY A 76 16.04 -16.15 -40.42
N GLY A 77 15.37 -16.52 -39.31
CA GLY A 77 16.00 -16.72 -37.99
C GLY A 77 16.60 -15.44 -37.39
N SER A 78 16.19 -14.27 -37.88
CA SER A 78 16.65 -12.95 -37.40
C SER A 78 15.69 -12.41 -36.33
N HIS A 79 15.40 -13.22 -35.32
CA HIS A 79 14.56 -12.90 -34.17
C HIS A 79 15.20 -13.43 -32.88
N ASN A 80 14.75 -12.93 -31.74
CA ASN A 80 15.21 -13.35 -30.42
C ASN A 80 14.11 -14.03 -29.59
N CYS A 81 13.07 -14.54 -30.24
CA CYS A 81 12.02 -15.30 -29.55
C CYS A 81 12.59 -16.49 -28.77
N ASP A 82 12.02 -16.74 -27.60
CA ASP A 82 12.28 -17.93 -26.80
C ASP A 82 12.00 -19.20 -27.60
N GLY A 83 12.68 -20.31 -27.29
CA GLY A 83 12.46 -21.61 -27.95
C GLY A 83 11.04 -22.15 -27.80
N ASN A 84 10.32 -21.72 -26.76
CA ASN A 84 8.91 -22.01 -26.54
C ASN A 84 7.99 -20.86 -26.96
N ALA A 85 8.42 -19.98 -27.87
CA ALA A 85 7.60 -18.92 -28.43
C ALA A 85 7.48 -19.03 -29.97
N THR A 86 6.32 -18.65 -30.48
CA THR A 86 6.07 -18.49 -31.90
C THR A 86 6.43 -17.06 -32.33
N CYS A 87 7.27 -16.96 -33.36
CA CYS A 87 7.60 -15.70 -34.02
C CYS A 87 6.55 -15.40 -35.10
N THR A 88 5.99 -14.19 -35.07
CA THR A 88 5.10 -13.68 -36.13
C THR A 88 5.67 -12.39 -36.71
N ASN A 89 5.78 -12.31 -38.03
CA ASN A 89 6.25 -11.08 -38.68
C ASN A 89 5.21 -9.95 -38.52
N ALA A 90 5.67 -8.78 -38.15
CA ALA A 90 4.86 -7.57 -37.95
C ALA A 90 5.50 -6.40 -38.73
N GLY A 91 5.23 -6.34 -40.04
CA GLY A 91 5.80 -5.32 -40.93
C GLY A 91 7.32 -5.45 -41.04
N SER A 92 8.08 -4.46 -40.52
CA SER A 92 9.55 -4.47 -40.46
C SER A 92 10.13 -5.00 -39.15
N SER A 93 9.30 -5.54 -38.26
CA SER A 93 9.69 -6.18 -36.99
C SER A 93 9.01 -7.53 -36.84
N PHE A 94 9.22 -8.20 -35.70
CA PHE A 94 8.53 -9.44 -35.34
C PHE A 94 7.93 -9.30 -33.93
N THR A 95 6.94 -10.12 -33.62
CA THR A 95 6.43 -10.33 -32.27
C THR A 95 6.70 -11.77 -31.85
N CYS A 96 7.00 -11.96 -30.57
CA CYS A 96 7.16 -13.30 -29.99
C CYS A 96 6.03 -13.55 -29.00
N THR A 97 5.32 -14.66 -29.17
CA THR A 97 4.23 -15.06 -28.28
C THR A 97 4.54 -16.46 -27.76
N CYS A 98 4.57 -16.67 -26.44
CA CYS A 98 4.77 -18.00 -25.87
C CYS A 98 3.73 -18.98 -26.43
N ASN A 99 4.18 -20.20 -26.73
CA ASN A 99 3.36 -21.28 -27.24
C ASN A 99 2.29 -21.67 -26.20
N SER A 100 1.24 -22.37 -26.66
CA SER A 100 0.21 -22.90 -25.77
C SER A 100 0.83 -23.76 -24.66
N GLY A 101 0.39 -23.53 -23.43
CA GLY A 101 0.97 -24.16 -22.24
C GLY A 101 2.24 -23.47 -21.71
N PHE A 102 2.62 -22.31 -22.23
CA PHE A 102 3.71 -21.48 -21.72
C PHE A 102 3.27 -20.04 -21.44
N THR A 103 3.95 -19.35 -20.53
CA THR A 103 3.72 -17.94 -20.19
C THR A 103 5.02 -17.17 -20.03
N GLY A 104 5.02 -15.88 -20.39
CA GLY A 104 6.20 -15.03 -20.29
C GLY A 104 6.21 -13.88 -21.29
N ASP A 105 7.38 -13.30 -21.49
CA ASP A 105 7.62 -12.17 -22.41
C ASP A 105 7.78 -12.58 -23.88
N GLY A 106 7.80 -13.89 -24.19
CA GLY A 106 8.01 -14.40 -25.55
C GLY A 106 9.46 -14.36 -26.03
N VAL A 107 10.36 -13.69 -25.33
CA VAL A 107 11.73 -13.38 -25.80
C VAL A 107 12.78 -14.10 -24.97
N SER A 108 12.64 -14.06 -23.64
CA SER A 108 13.65 -14.59 -22.72
C SER A 108 13.08 -15.49 -21.62
N SER A 109 11.76 -15.60 -21.51
CA SER A 109 11.12 -16.18 -20.33
C SER A 109 9.82 -16.94 -20.59
N CYS A 110 9.74 -17.82 -21.60
CA CYS A 110 8.56 -18.69 -21.72
C CYS A 110 8.65 -19.89 -20.75
N SER A 111 8.00 -19.76 -19.60
CA SER A 111 7.91 -20.80 -18.56
C SER A 111 6.69 -21.69 -18.78
N ALA A 112 6.84 -22.99 -18.55
CA ALA A 112 5.74 -23.95 -18.66
C ALA A 112 4.65 -23.67 -17.63
N LEU A 113 3.39 -23.78 -18.06
CA LEU A 113 2.20 -23.72 -17.23
C LEU A 113 1.81 -25.13 -16.79
N THR A 114 1.20 -25.23 -15.61
CA THR A 114 0.59 -26.46 -15.11
C THR A 114 -0.68 -26.75 -15.90
N LEU A 115 -0.80 -27.98 -16.42
CA LEU A 115 -1.99 -28.48 -17.11
C LEU A 115 -2.98 -29.05 -16.08
N ILE A 116 -4.23 -28.61 -16.15
CA ILE A 116 -5.35 -29.05 -15.31
C ILE A 116 -6.59 -29.33 -16.18
N PRO A 117 -7.28 -30.47 -16.00
CA PRO A 117 -6.85 -31.63 -15.24
C PRO A 117 -5.54 -32.22 -15.78
N PRO A 118 -4.74 -32.91 -14.93
CA PRO A 118 -3.53 -33.60 -15.37
C PRO A 118 -3.82 -34.62 -16.47
N ALA A 119 -2.87 -34.82 -17.39
CA ALA A 119 -3.05 -35.76 -18.52
C ALA A 119 -3.28 -37.23 -18.08
N ASP A 120 -2.94 -37.57 -16.83
CA ASP A 120 -3.15 -38.88 -16.22
C ASP A 120 -4.37 -38.94 -15.27
N ILE A 121 -5.26 -37.94 -15.29
CA ILE A 121 -6.51 -37.91 -14.49
C ILE A 121 -7.40 -39.14 -14.74
N GLY A 122 -7.25 -39.75 -15.92
CA GLY A 122 -7.96 -40.93 -16.36
C GLY A 122 -9.28 -40.59 -17.07
N ARG A 123 -9.67 -41.49 -17.97
CA ARG A 123 -10.85 -41.35 -18.85
C ARG A 123 -12.13 -41.01 -18.08
N GLY A 124 -13.01 -40.24 -18.70
CA GLY A 124 -14.24 -39.72 -18.08
C GLY A 124 -15.20 -40.80 -17.61
N ASP A 125 -15.17 -41.99 -18.21
CA ASP A 125 -15.96 -43.16 -17.82
C ASP A 125 -15.38 -43.94 -16.62
N THR A 126 -14.24 -43.49 -16.09
CA THR A 126 -13.64 -43.97 -14.83
C THR A 126 -13.98 -43.10 -13.62
N TRP A 127 -14.75 -42.03 -13.82
CA TRP A 127 -15.23 -41.13 -12.77
C TRP A 127 -16.49 -41.72 -12.12
N THR A 128 -16.77 -41.32 -10.88
CA THR A 128 -17.90 -41.82 -10.11
C THR A 128 -19.10 -40.88 -10.26
N LYS A 129 -20.27 -41.44 -10.60
CA LYS A 129 -21.55 -40.71 -10.59
C LYS A 129 -22.01 -40.45 -9.16
N ASP A 130 -22.40 -39.23 -8.85
CA ASP A 130 -22.81 -38.81 -7.51
C ASP A 130 -24.15 -38.09 -7.52
N ALA A 131 -25.20 -38.81 -7.08
CA ALA A 131 -26.55 -38.28 -6.97
C ALA A 131 -26.78 -37.43 -5.71
N THR A 132 -25.85 -37.42 -4.76
CA THR A 132 -26.00 -36.65 -3.52
C THR A 132 -25.72 -35.17 -3.73
N GLU A 133 -24.93 -34.84 -4.75
CA GLU A 133 -24.68 -33.48 -5.19
C GLU A 133 -25.24 -33.25 -6.60
N THR A 134 -25.94 -32.15 -6.78
CA THR A 134 -26.53 -31.77 -8.07
C THR A 134 -26.20 -30.34 -8.46
N HIS A 135 -26.08 -30.09 -9.76
CA HIS A 135 -26.07 -28.75 -10.35
C HIS A 135 -27.28 -28.63 -11.28
N ASN A 136 -28.18 -27.69 -10.98
CA ASN A 136 -29.45 -27.55 -11.71
C ASN A 136 -30.24 -28.87 -11.85
N SER A 137 -30.32 -29.64 -10.75
CA SER A 137 -30.96 -30.97 -10.69
C SER A 137 -30.32 -32.07 -11.52
N VAL A 138 -29.17 -31.81 -12.17
CA VAL A 138 -28.34 -32.84 -12.81
C VAL A 138 -27.30 -33.30 -11.80
N TYR A 139 -27.18 -34.62 -11.62
CA TYR A 139 -26.19 -35.18 -10.71
C TYR A 139 -24.77 -34.94 -11.22
N THR A 140 -23.79 -34.89 -10.31
CA THR A 140 -22.41 -34.56 -10.64
C THR A 140 -21.55 -35.81 -10.80
N LEU A 141 -20.33 -35.65 -11.33
CA LEU A 141 -19.35 -36.73 -11.41
C LEU A 141 -18.06 -36.31 -10.71
N TYR A 142 -17.43 -37.20 -9.95
CA TYR A 142 -16.17 -36.91 -9.26
C TYR A 142 -15.09 -37.95 -9.52
N LYS A 143 -13.84 -37.54 -9.33
CA LYS A 143 -12.66 -38.40 -9.39
C LYS A 143 -11.74 -38.07 -8.23
N ASP A 144 -11.47 -39.05 -7.39
CA ASP A 144 -10.40 -38.97 -6.41
C ASP A 144 -9.07 -39.29 -7.11
N TYR A 145 -8.24 -38.27 -7.29
CA TYR A 145 -6.97 -38.35 -7.99
C TYR A 145 -5.81 -38.24 -7.02
N SER A 146 -4.88 -39.20 -7.07
CA SER A 146 -3.74 -39.30 -6.15
C SER A 146 -2.40 -38.89 -6.76
N GLY A 147 -2.40 -38.32 -7.97
CA GLY A 147 -1.18 -37.86 -8.61
C GLY A 147 -0.67 -36.53 -8.04
N SER A 148 0.50 -36.10 -8.52
CA SER A 148 1.27 -35.01 -7.91
C SER A 148 0.81 -33.61 -8.31
N VAL A 149 0.07 -33.47 -9.41
CA VAL A 149 -0.41 -32.18 -9.89
C VAL A 149 -1.84 -31.98 -9.42
N CYS A 150 -2.06 -31.03 -8.50
CA CYS A 150 -3.41 -30.73 -7.99
C CYS A 150 -4.17 -31.98 -7.49
N GLY A 151 -3.48 -32.83 -6.72
CA GLY A 151 -4.03 -34.05 -6.15
C GLY A 151 -5.31 -33.80 -5.32
N GLY A 152 -6.30 -34.70 -5.43
CA GLY A 152 -7.54 -34.67 -4.64
C GLY A 152 -8.80 -34.95 -5.44
N ARG A 153 -9.96 -34.59 -4.88
CA ARG A 153 -11.26 -34.80 -5.51
C ARG A 153 -11.59 -33.74 -6.56
N TYR A 154 -11.52 -34.11 -7.82
CA TYR A 154 -12.10 -33.31 -8.92
C TYR A 154 -13.60 -33.56 -9.00
N ARG A 155 -14.37 -32.54 -9.39
CA ARG A 155 -15.81 -32.69 -9.64
C ARG A 155 -16.25 -31.94 -10.90
N ALA A 156 -16.86 -32.67 -11.83
CA ALA A 156 -17.43 -32.16 -13.06
C ALA A 156 -18.95 -31.96 -12.89
N LYS A 157 -19.46 -30.80 -13.28
CA LYS A 157 -20.88 -30.43 -13.18
C LYS A 157 -21.38 -29.85 -14.50
N THR A 158 -22.64 -30.11 -14.82
CA THR A 158 -23.34 -29.51 -15.97
C THR A 158 -24.76 -29.14 -15.57
N ASN A 159 -25.32 -28.11 -16.19
CA ASN A 159 -26.70 -27.69 -15.94
C ASN A 159 -27.72 -28.36 -16.87
N VAL A 160 -27.26 -29.19 -17.80
CA VAL A 160 -28.08 -29.91 -18.78
C VAL A 160 -27.75 -31.40 -18.79
N ALA A 161 -28.76 -32.22 -19.10
CA ALA A 161 -28.58 -33.65 -19.33
C ALA A 161 -27.66 -33.90 -20.54
N TRP A 162 -26.94 -35.03 -20.53
CA TRP A 162 -26.08 -35.45 -21.63
C TRP A 162 -26.66 -36.63 -22.42
N TYR A 163 -26.13 -36.82 -23.61
CA TYR A 163 -26.57 -37.84 -24.54
C TYR A 163 -26.35 -39.26 -23.99
N ASN A 164 -27.39 -40.09 -24.06
CA ASN A 164 -27.45 -41.47 -23.56
C ASN A 164 -27.08 -41.66 -22.08
N ASP A 165 -27.44 -40.70 -21.22
CA ASP A 165 -27.32 -40.87 -19.77
C ASP A 165 -28.09 -42.13 -19.30
N ALA A 166 -27.37 -43.09 -18.71
CA ALA A 166 -27.92 -44.32 -18.14
C ALA A 166 -28.54 -44.13 -16.73
N GLY A 167 -28.55 -42.90 -16.21
CA GLY A 167 -28.97 -42.55 -14.86
C GLY A 167 -27.84 -42.66 -13.84
N SER A 168 -28.13 -42.25 -12.60
CA SER A 168 -27.16 -42.13 -11.52
C SER A 168 -26.83 -43.45 -10.79
N GLY A 169 -27.62 -44.51 -11.01
CA GLY A 169 -27.42 -45.82 -10.39
C GLY A 169 -26.78 -46.82 -11.34
N GLY A 170 -25.46 -46.86 -11.42
CA GLY A 170 -24.71 -47.83 -12.25
C GLY A 170 -23.50 -47.23 -12.98
N GLY A 171 -22.84 -48.04 -13.81
CA GLY A 171 -21.74 -47.60 -14.68
C GLY A 171 -22.22 -46.90 -15.96
N PHE A 172 -21.28 -46.46 -16.80
CA PHE A 172 -21.58 -45.74 -18.03
C PHE A 172 -22.04 -46.66 -19.18
N ALA A 173 -23.01 -46.19 -19.98
CA ALA A 173 -23.44 -46.88 -21.20
C ALA A 173 -22.40 -46.81 -22.32
N THR A 174 -22.46 -47.74 -23.29
CA THR A 174 -21.49 -47.86 -24.41
C THR A 174 -21.33 -46.60 -25.25
N ASN A 175 -22.33 -45.71 -25.32
CA ASN A 175 -22.30 -44.48 -26.10
C ASN A 175 -22.81 -43.29 -25.29
N GLU A 176 -22.43 -43.23 -24.01
CA GLU A 176 -22.74 -42.14 -23.08
C GLU A 176 -21.65 -41.06 -23.16
N TRP A 177 -22.05 -39.79 -23.14
CA TRP A 177 -21.17 -38.63 -23.32
C TRP A 177 -21.20 -37.69 -22.11
N PRO A 178 -20.73 -38.15 -20.95
CA PRO A 178 -20.87 -37.45 -19.68
C PRO A 178 -20.01 -36.19 -19.64
N ILE A 179 -20.33 -35.27 -18.72
CA ILE A 179 -19.54 -34.05 -18.54
C ILE A 179 -18.10 -34.32 -18.09
N SER A 180 -17.83 -35.44 -17.39
CA SER A 180 -16.47 -35.86 -17.04
C SER A 180 -15.60 -36.11 -18.28
N GLY A 181 -16.20 -36.47 -19.41
CA GLY A 181 -15.48 -36.67 -20.66
C GLY A 181 -14.90 -35.38 -21.24
N ALA A 182 -15.43 -34.20 -20.91
CA ALA A 182 -14.84 -32.92 -21.34
C ALA A 182 -13.62 -32.50 -20.51
N PHE A 183 -13.22 -33.30 -19.52
CA PHE A 183 -12.16 -32.99 -18.56
C PHE A 183 -11.27 -34.21 -18.30
N ASP A 184 -11.18 -35.14 -19.25
CA ASP A 184 -10.49 -36.42 -19.06
C ASP A 184 -9.12 -36.49 -19.73
N GLY A 185 -8.70 -35.44 -20.43
CA GLY A 185 -7.39 -35.34 -21.09
C GLY A 185 -7.26 -36.26 -22.30
N VAL A 186 -8.36 -36.85 -22.78
CA VAL A 186 -8.38 -37.78 -23.91
C VAL A 186 -9.16 -37.18 -25.08
N VAL A 187 -8.64 -37.37 -26.29
CA VAL A 187 -9.32 -36.91 -27.51
C VAL A 187 -10.72 -37.51 -27.59
N GLY A 188 -11.74 -36.67 -27.77
CA GLY A 188 -13.12 -37.11 -27.73
C GLY A 188 -13.52 -38.02 -28.89
N ASP A 189 -13.33 -39.33 -28.77
CA ASP A 189 -13.65 -40.35 -29.78
C ASP A 189 -14.93 -41.15 -29.45
N ALA A 190 -15.76 -41.39 -30.47
CA ALA A 190 -17.03 -42.13 -30.41
C ALA A 190 -16.91 -43.56 -29.89
N GLN A 191 -15.71 -44.15 -29.90
CA GLN A 191 -15.46 -45.48 -29.35
C GLN A 191 -15.04 -45.47 -27.87
N GLN A 192 -14.83 -44.29 -27.27
CA GLN A 192 -14.10 -44.16 -26.00
C GLN A 192 -14.82 -43.35 -24.90
N ARG A 193 -16.07 -42.90 -25.09
CA ARG A 193 -16.85 -42.17 -24.05
C ARG A 193 -16.08 -40.96 -23.47
N SER A 194 -15.18 -40.39 -24.27
CA SER A 194 -14.39 -39.20 -23.97
C SER A 194 -15.01 -38.04 -24.72
N GLY A 195 -15.17 -36.90 -24.06
CA GLY A 195 -15.97 -35.77 -24.51
C GLY A 195 -17.39 -35.70 -23.92
N PHE A 196 -18.00 -34.54 -24.10
CA PHE A 196 -19.33 -34.18 -23.64
C PHE A 196 -20.26 -33.90 -24.83
N THR A 197 -21.51 -34.34 -24.74
CA THR A 197 -22.55 -34.02 -25.72
C THR A 197 -23.86 -33.79 -25.02
N THR A 198 -24.48 -32.63 -25.25
CA THR A 198 -25.79 -32.31 -24.67
C THR A 198 -26.87 -33.26 -25.18
N ALA A 199 -27.83 -33.60 -24.31
CA ALA A 199 -29.04 -34.31 -24.73
C ALA A 199 -29.97 -33.40 -25.56
N ASP A 200 -29.98 -32.10 -25.24
CA ASP A 200 -30.66 -31.09 -26.05
C ASP A 200 -29.96 -30.95 -27.41
N ASN A 201 -30.77 -30.96 -28.44
CA ASN A 201 -30.37 -30.87 -29.83
C ASN A 201 -31.01 -29.67 -30.53
N THR A 202 -31.39 -28.63 -29.81
CA THR A 202 -32.03 -27.42 -30.35
C THR A 202 -31.21 -26.14 -30.11
N LEU A 203 -29.91 -26.29 -29.86
CA LEU A 203 -29.05 -25.18 -29.47
C LEU A 203 -28.83 -24.16 -30.59
N PRO A 204 -28.66 -22.87 -30.24
CA PRO A 204 -28.47 -21.78 -31.20
C PRO A 204 -27.16 -21.92 -31.98
N GLY A 205 -27.25 -21.79 -33.31
CA GLY A 205 -26.10 -21.69 -34.22
C GLY A 205 -25.51 -20.27 -34.27
N THR A 206 -24.50 -20.07 -35.12
CA THR A 206 -23.71 -18.83 -35.18
C THR A 206 -24.58 -17.58 -35.46
N ASN A 207 -25.63 -17.74 -36.26
CA ASN A 207 -26.56 -16.67 -36.67
C ASN A 207 -27.81 -16.53 -35.79
N ALA A 208 -27.93 -17.29 -34.69
CA ALA A 208 -29.10 -17.24 -33.83
C ALA A 208 -29.25 -15.87 -33.13
N ALA A 209 -30.49 -15.41 -32.96
CA ALA A 209 -30.80 -14.15 -32.29
C ALA A 209 -30.60 -14.20 -30.76
N SER A 210 -30.46 -15.39 -30.18
CA SER A 210 -30.33 -15.62 -28.74
C SER A 210 -29.22 -16.61 -28.43
N ASP A 211 -28.56 -16.42 -27.29
CA ASP A 211 -27.52 -17.31 -26.78
C ASP A 211 -28.12 -18.41 -25.88
N ALA A 212 -27.50 -19.58 -25.87
CA ALA A 212 -27.72 -20.61 -24.87
C ALA A 212 -26.87 -20.35 -23.61
N ASP A 213 -27.15 -21.11 -22.55
CA ASP A 213 -26.37 -21.12 -21.31
C ASP A 213 -26.02 -22.57 -20.94
N ILE A 214 -25.16 -23.20 -21.74
CA ILE A 214 -24.70 -24.57 -21.47
C ILE A 214 -23.45 -24.49 -20.61
N GLN A 215 -23.56 -24.93 -19.36
CA GLN A 215 -22.49 -24.80 -18.37
C GLN A 215 -21.74 -26.13 -18.23
N ALA A 216 -20.44 -26.10 -18.46
CA ALA A 216 -19.48 -27.14 -18.10
C ALA A 216 -18.61 -26.61 -16.96
N ILE A 217 -18.71 -27.19 -15.77
CA ILE A 217 -17.99 -26.73 -14.58
C ILE A 217 -17.01 -27.79 -14.13
N LEU A 218 -15.74 -27.40 -13.96
CA LEU A 218 -14.72 -28.19 -13.30
C LEU A 218 -14.40 -27.57 -11.95
N GLN A 219 -14.63 -28.32 -10.88
CA GLN A 219 -14.14 -28.04 -9.54
C GLN A 219 -12.84 -28.81 -9.32
N THR A 220 -11.79 -28.11 -8.94
CA THR A 220 -10.44 -28.63 -8.73
C THR A 220 -10.08 -28.67 -7.25
N PRO A 221 -9.22 -29.61 -6.82
CA PRO A 221 -8.75 -29.68 -5.42
C PRO A 221 -7.86 -28.51 -5.00
N CYS A 222 -7.15 -27.92 -5.95
CA CYS A 222 -6.21 -26.82 -5.78
C CYS A 222 -6.77 -25.51 -6.35
N LEU A 223 -6.20 -24.38 -5.90
CA LEU A 223 -6.37 -23.07 -6.55
C LEU A 223 -5.27 -22.88 -7.57
N PHE A 224 -5.65 -22.34 -8.73
CA PHE A 224 -4.67 -21.90 -9.70
C PHE A 224 -5.14 -20.64 -10.42
N THR A 225 -4.17 -19.82 -10.85
CA THR A 225 -4.42 -18.69 -11.73
C THR A 225 -4.51 -19.21 -13.16
N LEU A 226 -5.64 -18.99 -13.83
CA LEU A 226 -5.82 -19.43 -15.22
C LEU A 226 -5.14 -18.44 -16.16
N HIS A 227 -4.17 -18.90 -16.93
CA HIS A 227 -3.49 -18.10 -17.94
C HIS A 227 -4.07 -18.35 -19.33
N GLN A 228 -4.37 -19.61 -19.65
CA GLN A 228 -4.91 -20.04 -20.93
C GLN A 228 -5.88 -21.20 -20.71
N TYR A 229 -6.84 -21.36 -21.61
CA TYR A 229 -7.69 -22.53 -21.68
C TYR A 229 -7.80 -22.98 -23.13
N ALA A 230 -7.97 -24.27 -23.36
CA ALA A 230 -8.14 -24.84 -24.66
C ALA A 230 -9.45 -25.62 -24.74
N VAL A 231 -10.12 -25.53 -25.88
CA VAL A 231 -11.33 -26.30 -26.20
C VAL A 231 -11.02 -27.14 -27.41
N GLN A 232 -11.28 -28.44 -27.31
CA GLN A 232 -11.14 -29.37 -28.40
C GLN A 232 -12.50 -29.70 -29.02
N GLY A 233 -12.57 -29.70 -30.35
CA GLY A 233 -13.69 -30.25 -31.10
C GLY A 233 -13.68 -31.78 -31.05
N ARG A 234 -14.84 -32.40 -30.85
CA ARG A 234 -14.97 -33.87 -30.77
C ARG A 234 -14.58 -34.54 -32.09
N ASN A 235 -14.01 -35.76 -32.02
CA ASN A 235 -13.83 -36.65 -33.16
C ASN A 235 -15.17 -37.22 -33.64
N GLY A 236 -15.59 -36.87 -34.85
CA GLY A 236 -16.80 -37.46 -35.42
C GLY A 236 -17.37 -36.69 -36.61
N ALA A 237 -18.02 -37.41 -37.52
CA ALA A 237 -18.69 -36.76 -38.64
C ALA A 237 -19.79 -35.82 -38.12
N GLY A 238 -19.62 -34.52 -38.35
CA GLY A 238 -20.58 -33.46 -38.00
C GLY A 238 -20.36 -32.78 -36.64
N SER A 239 -19.45 -33.27 -35.79
CA SER A 239 -19.13 -32.58 -34.52
C SER A 239 -18.43 -31.24 -34.72
N GLN A 240 -17.72 -31.06 -35.85
CA GLN A 240 -17.13 -29.77 -36.20
C GLN A 240 -18.15 -28.62 -36.24
N TYR A 241 -19.42 -28.90 -36.58
CA TYR A 241 -20.49 -27.91 -36.65
C TYR A 241 -21.19 -27.70 -35.29
N GLN A 242 -21.01 -28.66 -34.38
CA GLN A 242 -21.61 -28.71 -33.04
C GLN A 242 -20.65 -28.24 -31.93
N THR A 243 -19.39 -28.00 -32.28
CA THR A 243 -18.40 -27.42 -31.38
C THR A 243 -18.76 -25.96 -31.09
N PRO A 244 -18.53 -25.45 -29.86
CA PRO A 244 -18.95 -24.10 -29.52
C PRO A 244 -18.25 -23.04 -30.38
N SER A 245 -19.03 -22.11 -30.95
CA SER A 245 -18.51 -20.93 -31.65
C SER A 245 -18.44 -19.69 -30.76
N LYS A 246 -19.10 -19.75 -29.62
CA LYS A 246 -19.10 -18.71 -28.60
C LYS A 246 -19.10 -19.35 -27.22
N MET A 247 -18.13 -18.99 -26.40
CA MET A 247 -18.00 -19.49 -25.02
C MET A 247 -17.35 -18.43 -24.13
N SER A 248 -17.76 -18.39 -22.87
CA SER A 248 -17.07 -17.64 -21.82
C SER A 248 -16.56 -18.58 -20.74
N VAL A 249 -15.40 -18.27 -20.16
CA VAL A 249 -14.85 -18.95 -18.98
C VAL A 249 -14.93 -18.01 -17.77
N SER A 250 -15.35 -18.53 -16.63
CA SER A 250 -15.41 -17.79 -15.36
C SER A 250 -14.80 -18.59 -14.22
N GLY A 251 -14.15 -17.91 -13.29
CA GLY A 251 -13.61 -18.46 -12.05
C GLY A 251 -14.52 -18.19 -10.85
N SER A 252 -14.54 -19.12 -9.90
CA SER A 252 -15.17 -18.97 -8.58
C SER A 252 -14.35 -19.73 -7.52
N LEU A 253 -14.44 -19.29 -6.27
CA LEU A 253 -13.88 -19.97 -5.10
C LEU A 253 -14.87 -20.95 -4.44
N ASP A 254 -16.17 -20.83 -4.75
CA ASP A 254 -17.27 -21.50 -4.06
C ASP A 254 -18.18 -22.32 -4.99
N CYS A 255 -17.91 -22.32 -6.29
CA CYS A 255 -18.68 -23.01 -7.34
C CYS A 255 -20.17 -22.64 -7.43
N THR A 256 -20.70 -21.72 -6.62
CA THR A 256 -22.15 -21.55 -6.42
C THR A 256 -22.61 -20.10 -6.20
N GLY A 257 -21.72 -19.21 -5.79
CA GLY A 257 -21.97 -17.80 -5.53
C GLY A 257 -21.51 -16.91 -6.68
N THR A 258 -20.42 -16.18 -6.47
CA THR A 258 -19.93 -15.15 -7.41
C THR A 258 -18.98 -15.75 -8.44
N TRP A 259 -19.22 -15.43 -9.71
CA TRP A 259 -18.39 -15.86 -10.83
C TRP A 259 -17.73 -14.65 -11.48
N THR A 260 -16.41 -14.71 -11.62
CA THR A 260 -15.59 -13.69 -12.27
C THR A 260 -15.27 -14.14 -13.70
N GLU A 261 -15.70 -13.42 -14.73
CA GLU A 261 -15.36 -13.77 -16.11
C GLU A 261 -13.86 -13.58 -16.35
N LEU A 262 -13.18 -14.65 -16.76
CA LEU A 262 -11.73 -14.67 -16.99
C LEU A 262 -11.40 -14.49 -18.47
N GLY A 263 -12.33 -14.82 -19.37
CA GLY A 263 -12.12 -14.71 -20.80
C GLY A 263 -13.32 -15.22 -21.60
N SER A 264 -13.34 -14.92 -22.88
CA SER A 264 -14.35 -15.40 -23.82
C SER A 264 -13.85 -15.39 -25.25
N TYR A 265 -14.49 -16.17 -26.10
CA TYR A 265 -14.33 -16.13 -27.55
C TYR A 265 -15.71 -16.12 -28.23
N GLU A 266 -15.76 -15.58 -29.45
CA GLU A 266 -16.97 -15.51 -30.28
C GLU A 266 -16.60 -15.55 -31.76
N GLY A 267 -17.43 -16.22 -32.57
CA GLY A 267 -17.23 -16.34 -34.02
C GLY A 267 -16.27 -17.46 -34.43
N GLU A 268 -15.93 -18.37 -33.51
CA GLU A 268 -15.04 -19.50 -33.78
C GLU A 268 -15.78 -20.57 -34.61
N ILE A 269 -15.63 -20.49 -35.93
CA ILE A 269 -16.25 -21.41 -36.89
C ILE A 269 -15.21 -22.26 -37.63
N ASN A 270 -15.67 -23.15 -38.50
CA ASN A 270 -14.84 -24.02 -39.36
C ASN A 270 -13.87 -24.92 -38.58
N TRP A 271 -14.36 -25.57 -37.53
CA TRP A 271 -13.55 -26.53 -36.77
C TRP A 271 -13.12 -27.70 -37.66
N SER A 272 -11.89 -28.17 -37.48
CA SER A 272 -11.47 -29.47 -37.97
C SER A 272 -11.77 -30.56 -36.93
N SER A 273 -11.91 -31.82 -37.37
CA SER A 273 -12.02 -32.95 -36.44
C SER A 273 -10.79 -32.98 -35.53
N ASP A 274 -11.00 -33.15 -34.23
CA ASP A 274 -9.96 -33.18 -33.18
C ASP A 274 -9.15 -31.88 -33.03
N GLU A 275 -9.60 -30.78 -33.63
CA GLU A 275 -8.92 -29.50 -33.51
C GLU A 275 -9.02 -28.98 -32.07
N THR A 276 -7.87 -28.66 -31.48
CA THR A 276 -7.78 -27.95 -30.21
C THR A 276 -7.43 -26.49 -30.47
N ARG A 277 -8.29 -25.57 -30.03
CA ARG A 277 -8.02 -24.13 -30.05
C ARG A 277 -7.73 -23.63 -28.64
N SER A 278 -6.72 -22.78 -28.50
CA SER A 278 -6.33 -22.18 -27.22
C SER A 278 -6.73 -20.70 -27.17
N PHE A 279 -7.18 -20.28 -26.00
CA PHE A 279 -7.68 -18.94 -25.71
C PHE A 279 -7.01 -18.41 -24.43
N THR A 280 -6.81 -17.11 -24.36
CA THR A 280 -6.21 -16.46 -23.19
C THR A 280 -7.24 -16.20 -22.10
N ALA A 281 -6.84 -16.37 -20.85
CA ALA A 281 -7.59 -15.93 -19.68
C ALA A 281 -6.85 -14.80 -18.96
N ASN A 282 -7.60 -13.93 -18.30
CA ASN A 282 -7.04 -12.84 -17.51
C ASN A 282 -6.56 -13.36 -16.15
N LYS A 283 -5.28 -13.74 -16.12
CA LYS A 283 -4.58 -14.23 -14.93
C LYS A 283 -4.54 -13.25 -13.75
N THR A 284 -4.78 -11.95 -13.97
CA THR A 284 -4.69 -10.94 -12.88
C THR A 284 -5.95 -10.88 -12.03
N LEU A 285 -7.01 -11.62 -12.40
CA LEU A 285 -8.29 -11.62 -11.69
C LEU A 285 -8.33 -12.60 -10.50
N GLY A 286 -7.20 -13.23 -10.18
CA GLY A 286 -7.04 -14.10 -9.02
C GLY A 286 -6.97 -15.59 -9.35
N ALA A 287 -6.74 -16.39 -8.31
CA ALA A 287 -6.73 -17.84 -8.37
C ALA A 287 -8.10 -18.40 -8.00
N PHE A 288 -8.51 -19.47 -8.68
CA PHE A 288 -9.82 -20.10 -8.48
C PHE A 288 -9.69 -21.61 -8.43
N ASN A 289 -10.68 -22.28 -7.82
CA ASN A 289 -10.81 -23.74 -7.79
C ASN A 289 -12.08 -24.23 -8.52
N CYS A 290 -12.88 -23.32 -9.06
CA CYS A 290 -14.07 -23.62 -9.83
C CYS A 290 -14.01 -22.86 -11.15
N PHE A 291 -14.06 -23.57 -12.27
CA PHE A 291 -14.01 -23.00 -13.60
C PHE A 291 -15.27 -23.37 -14.37
N ARG A 292 -16.08 -22.38 -14.71
CA ARG A 292 -17.31 -22.53 -15.50
C ARG A 292 -17.07 -22.09 -16.93
N PHE A 293 -17.25 -23.02 -17.85
CA PHE A 293 -17.28 -22.80 -19.28
C PHE A 293 -18.74 -22.73 -19.73
N THR A 294 -19.19 -21.55 -20.11
CA THR A 294 -20.55 -21.31 -20.59
C THR A 294 -20.54 -21.28 -22.11
N GLY A 295 -20.96 -22.37 -22.75
CA GLY A 295 -21.19 -22.46 -24.18
C GLY A 295 -22.47 -21.74 -24.57
N LYS A 296 -22.37 -20.81 -25.53
CA LYS A 296 -23.44 -19.90 -25.93
C LYS A 296 -24.00 -20.18 -27.32
N ARG A 297 -23.17 -20.60 -28.28
CA ARG A 297 -23.57 -20.93 -29.66
C ARG A 297 -22.72 -22.05 -30.23
N VAL A 298 -23.24 -22.80 -31.20
CA VAL A 298 -22.49 -23.80 -31.98
C VAL A 298 -21.95 -23.23 -33.31
N SER A 299 -20.97 -23.90 -33.91
CA SER A 299 -20.20 -23.48 -35.10
C SER A 299 -20.94 -23.52 -36.45
N GLN A 300 -22.25 -23.73 -36.50
CA GLN A 300 -22.91 -23.91 -37.79
C GLN A 300 -23.25 -22.60 -38.51
N ASP A 301 -22.90 -22.58 -39.80
CA ASP A 301 -23.21 -21.57 -40.80
C ASP A 301 -24.46 -22.01 -41.60
N GLU A 302 -25.43 -21.12 -41.76
CA GLU A 302 -26.65 -21.24 -42.57
C GLU A 302 -27.86 -22.01 -42.01
N GLU A 303 -28.90 -21.22 -41.72
CA GLU A 303 -30.29 -21.58 -41.55
C GLU A 303 -30.84 -22.13 -42.88
N GLY A 304 -30.61 -23.41 -43.19
CA GLY A 304 -31.13 -23.97 -44.45
C GLY A 304 -30.86 -25.42 -44.83
N SER A 305 -29.86 -26.11 -44.28
CA SER A 305 -29.53 -27.49 -44.70
C SER A 305 -29.63 -28.53 -43.57
N ILE A 306 -30.85 -29.06 -43.39
CA ILE A 306 -31.23 -30.45 -43.06
C ILE A 306 -30.30 -31.25 -42.12
N SER A 307 -30.38 -31.00 -40.81
CA SER A 307 -31.03 -31.93 -39.86
C SER A 307 -31.19 -31.23 -38.51
N SER A 308 -32.39 -31.28 -37.95
CA SER A 308 -32.91 -30.44 -36.87
C SER A 308 -32.34 -30.72 -35.47
N ASN A 309 -31.05 -31.10 -35.35
CA ASN A 309 -30.45 -31.60 -34.12
C ASN A 309 -29.06 -30.97 -33.83
N HIS A 310 -29.03 -29.75 -33.30
CA HIS A 310 -27.81 -29.07 -32.82
C HIS A 310 -27.55 -29.36 -31.34
N ALA A 311 -26.91 -30.49 -31.05
CA ALA A 311 -26.30 -30.69 -29.75
C ALA A 311 -24.98 -29.92 -29.68
N MET A 312 -24.55 -29.52 -28.48
CA MET A 312 -23.22 -28.96 -28.26
C MET A 312 -22.28 -30.10 -27.92
N THR A 313 -21.18 -30.20 -28.66
CA THR A 313 -20.17 -31.24 -28.47
C THR A 313 -18.85 -30.61 -28.06
N ILE A 314 -18.23 -31.15 -27.02
CA ILE A 314 -16.90 -30.76 -26.56
C ILE A 314 -16.06 -32.04 -26.51
N GLY A 315 -14.91 -32.05 -27.18
CA GLY A 315 -13.96 -33.16 -27.14
C GLY A 315 -13.23 -33.19 -25.80
N ASP A 316 -12.62 -32.08 -25.42
CA ASP A 316 -11.90 -31.90 -24.16
C ASP A 316 -11.75 -30.40 -23.84
N ILE A 317 -11.53 -30.09 -22.55
CA ILE A 317 -11.22 -28.76 -22.05
C ILE A 317 -9.96 -28.85 -21.19
N SER A 318 -8.92 -28.16 -21.65
CA SER A 318 -7.63 -28.10 -20.95
C SER A 318 -7.41 -26.72 -20.35
N LEU A 319 -7.02 -26.65 -19.08
CA LEU A 319 -6.72 -25.41 -18.38
C LEU A 319 -5.20 -25.34 -18.16
N TYR A 320 -4.60 -24.19 -18.45
CA TYR A 320 -3.17 -23.96 -18.28
C TYR A 320 -2.99 -22.77 -17.34
N GLY A 321 -2.31 -23.00 -16.21
CA GLY A 321 -2.17 -22.00 -15.17
C GLY A 321 -1.00 -22.23 -14.24
N VAL A 322 -0.94 -21.44 -13.18
CA VAL A 322 0.05 -21.60 -12.10
C VAL A 322 -0.71 -21.97 -10.83
N GLU A 323 -0.35 -23.12 -10.25
CA GLU A 323 -0.89 -23.57 -8.97
C GLU A 323 -0.44 -22.61 -7.86
N MET A 324 -1.40 -22.12 -7.08
CA MET A 324 -1.19 -21.13 -6.01
C MET A 324 -1.38 -21.74 -4.62
N THR A 325 -1.47 -23.07 -4.51
CA THR A 325 -1.68 -23.72 -3.21
C THR A 325 -0.38 -23.79 -2.43
N THR A 326 -0.31 -22.98 -1.38
CA THR A 326 0.61 -23.21 -0.27
C THR A 326 0.10 -24.39 0.56
N GLU A 327 0.99 -25.33 0.85
CA GLU A 327 0.73 -26.46 1.75
C GLU A 327 1.20 -26.10 3.17
N LEU A 328 0.31 -26.28 4.16
CA LEU A 328 0.64 -26.15 5.59
C LEU A 328 0.34 -27.46 6.36
N PRO A 329 1.14 -27.79 7.40
CA PRO A 329 2.48 -27.24 7.66
C PRO A 329 3.43 -27.40 6.46
N PRO A 330 4.55 -26.68 6.38
CA PRO A 330 5.49 -26.81 5.26
C PRO A 330 6.10 -28.23 5.17
N PRO A 331 6.48 -28.72 3.98
CA PRO A 331 7.10 -30.05 3.80
C PRO A 331 8.36 -30.30 4.65
N ASP A 332 9.06 -29.24 5.03
CA ASP A 332 10.31 -29.26 5.81
C ASP A 332 10.12 -28.87 7.29
N ILE A 333 8.88 -28.91 7.82
CA ILE A 333 8.57 -28.58 9.22
C ILE A 333 9.30 -29.48 10.24
N GLY A 334 9.64 -30.70 9.82
CA GLY A 334 10.34 -31.74 10.59
C GLY A 334 9.41 -32.70 11.33
N ASP A 335 9.96 -33.83 11.74
CA ASP A 335 9.24 -34.96 12.35
C ASP A 335 8.54 -34.57 13.67
N GLY A 336 7.42 -35.24 14.00
CA GLY A 336 6.55 -34.87 15.12
C GLY A 336 7.19 -35.00 16.50
N ASP A 337 8.22 -35.84 16.63
CA ASP A 337 9.04 -36.03 17.84
C ASP A 337 10.13 -34.95 17.99
N THR A 338 10.31 -34.10 16.98
CA THR A 338 11.19 -32.92 17.04
C THR A 338 10.48 -31.66 17.52
N TRP A 339 9.17 -31.75 17.77
CA TRP A 339 8.38 -30.67 18.37
C TRP A 339 8.55 -30.67 19.89
N THR A 340 8.54 -29.48 20.49
CA THR A 340 8.74 -29.33 21.93
C THR A 340 7.44 -29.54 22.68
N LYS A 341 7.43 -30.48 23.63
CA LYS A 341 6.34 -30.63 24.61
C LYS A 341 6.31 -29.42 25.56
N ASP A 342 5.13 -28.84 25.75
CA ASP A 342 4.92 -27.62 26.54
C ASP A 342 3.82 -27.84 27.57
N GLY A 343 4.24 -28.10 28.81
CA GLY A 343 3.33 -28.21 29.96
C GLY A 343 2.89 -26.86 30.54
N SER A 344 3.46 -25.74 30.09
CA SER A 344 3.10 -24.40 30.57
C SER A 344 1.85 -23.84 29.87
N PHE A 345 1.53 -24.39 28.70
CA PHE A 345 0.36 -24.03 27.92
C PHE A 345 -0.49 -25.28 27.69
N THR A 346 -1.74 -25.25 28.15
CA THR A 346 -2.65 -26.39 28.08
C THR A 346 -3.86 -26.13 27.20
N TYR A 347 -4.39 -27.18 26.60
CA TYR A 347 -5.67 -27.21 25.91
C TYR A 347 -6.50 -28.35 26.52
N ASP A 348 -7.67 -28.02 27.06
CA ASP A 348 -8.51 -28.94 27.86
C ASP A 348 -7.74 -29.72 28.95
N SER A 349 -6.86 -29.00 29.67
CA SER A 349 -5.97 -29.55 30.72
C SER A 349 -4.85 -30.49 30.23
N LEU A 350 -4.74 -30.76 28.93
CA LEU A 350 -3.63 -31.51 28.34
C LEU A 350 -2.51 -30.57 27.88
N HIS A 351 -1.27 -31.04 27.97
CA HIS A 351 -0.12 -30.27 27.49
C HIS A 351 -0.09 -30.21 25.96
N THR A 352 0.62 -29.22 25.42
CA THR A 352 0.63 -28.95 23.98
C THR A 352 2.01 -29.15 23.38
N PHE A 353 2.11 -29.03 22.06
CA PHE A 353 3.35 -29.24 21.32
C PHE A 353 3.61 -28.02 20.46
N TYR A 354 4.81 -27.43 20.51
CA TYR A 354 5.15 -26.31 19.64
C TYR A 354 6.44 -26.52 18.86
N LYS A 355 6.52 -25.88 17.70
CA LYS A 355 7.71 -25.82 16.86
C LYS A 355 7.92 -24.40 16.39
N VAL A 356 9.13 -23.87 16.59
CA VAL A 356 9.54 -22.61 15.96
C VAL A 356 10.17 -22.96 14.62
N TYR A 357 9.47 -22.65 13.54
CA TYR A 357 9.88 -22.90 12.18
C TYR A 357 10.52 -21.65 11.56
N THR A 358 11.59 -21.83 10.80
CA THR A 358 12.42 -20.73 10.25
C THR A 358 12.59 -20.81 8.73
N GLY A 359 11.86 -21.71 8.06
CA GLY A 359 11.91 -21.83 6.61
C GLY A 359 11.06 -20.78 5.88
N ALA A 360 10.89 -20.96 4.57
CA ALA A 360 10.38 -19.90 3.69
C ALA A 360 8.87 -19.68 3.79
N VAL A 361 8.10 -20.73 4.10
CA VAL A 361 6.64 -20.70 4.05
C VAL A 361 6.07 -20.55 5.46
N CYS A 362 5.43 -19.42 5.76
CA CYS A 362 4.78 -19.16 7.05
C CYS A 362 5.74 -19.37 8.26
N PRO A 363 6.90 -18.66 8.33
CA PRO A 363 7.84 -18.78 9.44
C PRO A 363 7.22 -18.33 10.77
N GLY A 364 7.59 -18.99 11.87
CA GLY A 364 7.15 -18.65 13.22
C GLY A 364 6.75 -19.85 14.07
N LEU A 365 5.94 -19.62 15.10
CA LEU A 365 5.52 -20.64 16.05
C LEU A 365 4.27 -21.39 15.55
N TYR A 366 4.43 -22.69 15.33
CA TYR A 366 3.34 -23.64 15.15
C TYR A 366 3.02 -24.30 16.49
N ARG A 367 1.74 -24.59 16.75
CA ARG A 367 1.32 -25.32 17.96
C ARG A 367 0.23 -26.35 17.65
N ALA A 368 0.45 -27.59 18.07
CA ALA A 368 -0.51 -28.69 17.98
C ALA A 368 -1.11 -28.99 19.35
N MET A 369 -2.44 -29.22 19.39
CA MET A 369 -3.21 -29.40 20.61
C MET A 369 -4.28 -30.49 20.43
N SER A 370 -4.75 -31.10 21.52
CA SER A 370 -5.91 -32.00 21.49
C SER A 370 -6.68 -31.95 22.81
N ASN A 371 -8.00 -32.11 22.75
CA ASN A 371 -8.85 -32.21 23.95
C ASN A 371 -8.88 -33.62 24.56
N THR A 372 -8.29 -34.61 23.87
CA THR A 372 -8.35 -36.02 24.28
C THR A 372 -6.94 -36.57 24.45
N ALA A 373 -6.70 -37.32 25.52
CA ALA A 373 -5.42 -37.99 25.75
C ALA A 373 -5.09 -38.96 24.61
N TRP A 374 -3.80 -39.12 24.31
CA TRP A 374 -3.31 -39.94 23.21
C TRP A 374 -2.53 -41.17 23.69
N TYR A 375 -2.39 -42.12 22.77
CA TYR A 375 -1.72 -43.38 22.99
C TYR A 375 -0.26 -43.18 23.41
N LEU A 376 0.10 -43.79 24.55
CA LEU A 376 1.42 -43.74 25.17
C LEU A 376 1.89 -42.31 25.52
N ASP A 377 0.98 -41.43 25.94
CA ASP A 377 1.36 -40.16 26.55
C ASP A 377 2.34 -40.39 27.72
N SER A 378 3.57 -39.89 27.54
CA SER A 378 4.68 -40.06 28.48
C SER A 378 4.95 -38.80 29.32
N GLY A 379 4.03 -37.83 29.31
CA GLY A 379 4.16 -36.55 30.01
C GLY A 379 4.95 -35.53 29.20
N THR A 380 5.54 -34.53 29.87
CA THR A 380 5.95 -33.26 29.24
C THR A 380 7.43 -33.14 28.86
N THR A 381 8.25 -34.19 29.01
CA THR A 381 9.72 -34.05 28.90
C THR A 381 10.37 -34.87 27.79
N THR A 382 9.85 -36.06 27.51
CA THR A 382 10.36 -36.97 26.46
C THR A 382 9.20 -37.58 25.70
N PHE A 383 9.44 -38.11 24.50
CA PHE A 383 8.48 -38.96 23.80
C PHE A 383 8.71 -40.44 24.14
N ALA A 384 7.63 -41.21 24.34
CA ALA A 384 7.72 -42.67 24.43
C ALA A 384 7.88 -43.29 23.03
N SER A 385 8.44 -44.50 22.98
CA SER A 385 8.50 -45.27 21.74
C SER A 385 7.07 -45.55 21.24
N ASP A 386 6.75 -45.11 20.02
CA ASP A 386 5.40 -45.18 19.41
C ASP A 386 4.33 -44.29 20.09
N GLU A 387 4.72 -43.21 20.77
CA GLU A 387 3.75 -42.20 21.23
C GLU A 387 3.04 -41.54 20.04
N ARG A 388 1.71 -41.44 20.06
CA ARG A 388 0.89 -40.97 18.91
C ARG A 388 0.26 -39.61 19.18
N ALA A 389 1.12 -38.63 19.44
CA ALA A 389 0.77 -37.28 19.87
C ALA A 389 0.13 -36.42 18.75
N PRO A 390 -0.59 -35.34 19.10
CA PRO A 390 -1.15 -34.39 18.13
C PRO A 390 -0.13 -33.75 17.18
N SER A 391 1.15 -33.61 17.57
CA SER A 391 2.20 -33.12 16.65
C SER A 391 2.45 -34.06 15.48
N GLY A 392 2.15 -35.35 15.63
CA GLY A 392 2.43 -36.36 14.61
C GLY A 392 1.48 -36.34 13.42
N VAL A 393 0.34 -35.65 13.48
CA VAL A 393 -0.53 -35.47 12.30
C VAL A 393 -0.17 -34.23 11.49
N PHE A 394 0.96 -33.59 11.81
CA PHE A 394 1.42 -32.35 11.20
C PHE A 394 2.91 -32.45 10.83
N ASP A 395 3.44 -33.67 10.71
CA ASP A 395 4.87 -33.96 10.60
C ASP A 395 5.34 -34.37 9.21
N LYS A 396 4.42 -34.45 8.24
CA LYS A 396 4.65 -34.85 6.85
C LYS A 396 5.12 -36.28 6.67
N ARG A 397 4.78 -37.16 7.61
CA ARG A 397 5.11 -38.58 7.55
C ARG A 397 3.86 -39.43 7.62
N VAL A 398 3.85 -40.48 6.81
CA VAL A 398 2.78 -41.48 6.88
C VAL A 398 2.81 -42.14 8.25
N GLY A 399 1.75 -41.91 9.05
CA GLY A 399 1.61 -42.48 10.38
C GLY A 399 1.63 -44.01 10.35
N ALA A 400 2.69 -44.65 10.86
CA ALA A 400 2.87 -46.09 10.85
C ALA A 400 3.18 -46.66 12.25
N ASP A 401 2.96 -47.96 12.45
CA ASP A 401 3.27 -48.64 13.71
C ASP A 401 4.78 -48.66 13.99
N GLY A 402 5.17 -48.32 15.22
CA GLY A 402 6.57 -48.32 15.67
C GLY A 402 7.35 -47.08 15.26
N VAL A 403 6.70 -46.08 14.66
CA VAL A 403 7.28 -44.77 14.35
C VAL A 403 6.82 -43.78 15.41
N THR A 404 7.78 -43.27 16.18
CA THR A 404 7.48 -42.37 17.31
C THR A 404 6.93 -41.04 16.80
N ALA A 405 5.86 -40.56 17.44
CA ALA A 405 5.19 -39.29 17.15
C ALA A 405 4.82 -39.09 15.68
N SER A 406 4.45 -40.17 14.98
CA SER A 406 3.91 -40.11 13.62
C SER A 406 2.45 -40.53 13.65
N GLY A 407 1.56 -39.63 13.24
CA GLY A 407 0.11 -39.68 13.39
C GLY A 407 -0.42 -39.55 14.84
N PHE A 408 -1.74 -39.51 14.96
CA PHE A 408 -2.48 -39.35 16.22
C PHE A 408 -3.35 -40.58 16.49
N THR A 409 -3.44 -41.00 17.74
CA THR A 409 -4.43 -42.00 18.19
C THR A 409 -4.83 -41.75 19.63
N THR A 410 -6.14 -41.76 19.91
CA THR A 410 -6.65 -41.56 21.29
C THR A 410 -6.25 -42.71 22.22
N ASP A 411 -6.12 -42.41 23.52
CA ASP A 411 -5.84 -43.40 24.56
C ASP A 411 -7.04 -44.33 24.82
N GLY A 412 -7.23 -45.29 23.92
CA GLY A 412 -8.34 -46.24 23.96
C GLY A 412 -9.57 -45.81 23.16
N ALA A 413 -10.64 -46.59 23.31
CA ALA A 413 -11.88 -46.38 22.57
C ALA A 413 -12.67 -45.20 23.14
N VAL A 414 -13.15 -44.34 22.24
CA VAL A 414 -13.91 -43.14 22.62
C VAL A 414 -15.41 -43.45 22.55
N ALA A 415 -16.14 -43.20 23.63
CA ALA A 415 -17.58 -43.43 23.67
C ALA A 415 -18.32 -42.63 22.59
N ASN A 416 -19.28 -43.27 21.93
CA ASN A 416 -20.10 -42.72 20.83
C ASN A 416 -19.37 -42.48 19.49
N SER A 417 -18.11 -42.91 19.36
CA SER A 417 -17.35 -42.78 18.12
C SER A 417 -17.86 -43.68 16.99
N GLY A 418 -18.49 -44.83 17.29
CA GLY A 418 -18.93 -45.77 16.26
C GLY A 418 -20.10 -45.25 15.40
N THR A 419 -20.16 -45.69 14.14
CA THR A 419 -21.22 -45.30 13.20
C THR A 419 -22.63 -45.73 13.64
N SER A 420 -22.74 -46.72 14.54
CA SER A 420 -24.04 -47.16 15.08
C SER A 420 -24.54 -46.35 16.27
N SER A 421 -23.71 -45.48 16.87
CA SER A 421 -24.13 -44.64 17.99
C SER A 421 -25.04 -43.48 17.54
N GLY A 422 -26.09 -43.22 18.32
CA GLY A 422 -27.10 -42.18 18.05
C GLY A 422 -26.66 -40.74 18.35
N THR A 423 -25.51 -40.53 18.99
CA THR A 423 -24.94 -39.21 19.29
C THR A 423 -23.52 -39.10 18.77
N ASP A 424 -23.06 -37.90 18.42
CA ASP A 424 -21.67 -37.67 17.95
C ASP A 424 -20.70 -37.49 19.13
N VAL A 425 -19.43 -37.78 18.89
CA VAL A 425 -18.33 -37.37 19.78
C VAL A 425 -17.63 -36.11 19.26
N SER A 426 -16.76 -35.49 20.06
CA SER A 426 -15.86 -34.42 19.61
C SER A 426 -14.44 -34.76 20.07
N VAL A 427 -13.70 -35.48 19.24
CA VAL A 427 -12.24 -35.64 19.41
C VAL A 427 -11.56 -34.56 18.59
N GLU A 428 -10.91 -33.63 19.27
CA GLU A 428 -10.40 -32.41 18.68
C GLU A 428 -8.89 -32.49 18.52
N VAL A 429 -8.41 -32.13 17.34
CA VAL A 429 -7.01 -31.81 17.08
C VAL A 429 -6.95 -30.40 16.52
N VAL A 430 -6.11 -29.55 17.09
CA VAL A 430 -5.99 -28.13 16.71
C VAL A 430 -4.59 -27.82 16.23
N LEU A 431 -4.48 -27.11 15.12
CA LEU A 431 -3.23 -26.50 14.64
C LEU A 431 -3.33 -24.98 14.74
N GLN A 432 -2.42 -24.38 15.49
CA GLN A 432 -2.10 -22.95 15.42
C GLN A 432 -0.93 -22.76 14.45
N ILE A 433 -1.05 -21.78 13.56
CA ILE A 433 -0.02 -21.36 12.62
C ILE A 433 0.37 -19.89 12.84
N PRO A 434 1.59 -19.47 12.47
CA PRO A 434 2.08 -18.12 12.72
C PRO A 434 1.60 -17.07 11.71
N CYS A 435 1.05 -17.48 10.57
CA CYS A 435 0.54 -16.60 9.52
C CYS A 435 -0.99 -16.70 9.41
N SER A 436 -1.59 -15.76 8.67
CA SER A 436 -2.99 -15.81 8.28
C SER A 436 -3.15 -16.70 7.04
N PHE A 437 -4.03 -17.70 7.08
CA PHE A 437 -4.18 -18.67 5.99
C PHE A 437 -5.62 -18.86 5.57
N THR A 438 -5.90 -18.67 4.28
CA THR A 438 -7.19 -19.02 3.67
C THR A 438 -7.12 -20.46 3.19
N MET A 439 -7.68 -21.38 3.98
CA MET A 439 -7.72 -22.80 3.61
C MET A 439 -8.80 -23.03 2.56
N THR A 440 -8.48 -23.83 1.53
CA THR A 440 -9.36 -24.10 0.39
C THR A 440 -9.69 -25.58 0.28
N SER A 441 -8.75 -26.42 0.72
CA SER A 441 -8.95 -27.85 0.91
C SER A 441 -8.01 -28.35 2.00
N PHE A 442 -8.29 -29.54 2.51
CA PHE A 442 -7.43 -30.23 3.46
C PHE A 442 -7.45 -31.73 3.15
N SER A 443 -6.36 -32.42 3.45
CA SER A 443 -6.29 -33.87 3.36
C SER A 443 -6.28 -34.53 4.73
N ILE A 444 -6.96 -35.66 4.84
CA ILE A 444 -6.82 -36.59 5.95
C ILE A 444 -6.22 -37.88 5.41
N GLU A 445 -5.16 -38.36 6.05
CA GLU A 445 -4.56 -39.65 5.75
C GLU A 445 -4.91 -40.68 6.82
N ALA A 446 -5.28 -41.89 6.41
CA ALA A 446 -5.39 -43.03 7.31
C ALA A 446 -3.99 -43.55 7.67
N ARG A 447 -3.76 -43.91 8.94
CA ARG A 447 -2.49 -44.54 9.34
C ARG A 447 -2.22 -45.82 8.53
N ASP A 448 -0.94 -46.11 8.28
CA ASP A 448 -0.47 -47.31 7.58
C ASP A 448 -0.44 -48.56 8.50
N GLU A 449 -1.56 -48.89 9.13
CA GLU A 449 -1.71 -50.06 10.00
C GLU A 449 -2.98 -50.85 9.65
N THR A 450 -2.99 -52.15 9.97
CA THR A 450 -4.12 -53.03 9.61
C THR A 450 -5.44 -52.64 10.26
N THR A 451 -5.39 -51.98 11.42
CA THR A 451 -6.59 -51.58 12.18
C THR A 451 -7.07 -50.15 11.87
N ALA A 452 -6.24 -49.33 11.22
CA ALA A 452 -6.54 -47.93 10.98
C ALA A 452 -7.72 -47.66 10.05
N PRO A 453 -7.96 -48.46 8.99
CA PRO A 453 -9.19 -48.34 8.22
C PRO A 453 -10.46 -48.31 9.06
N ALA A 454 -10.50 -49.06 10.17
CA ALA A 454 -11.64 -49.14 11.10
C ALA A 454 -11.66 -48.03 12.17
N ARG A 455 -10.59 -47.24 12.28
CA ARG A 455 -10.39 -46.16 13.28
C ARG A 455 -10.32 -44.77 12.65
N SER A 456 -10.28 -44.71 11.32
CA SER A 456 -10.23 -43.47 10.55
C SER A 456 -11.56 -42.72 10.67
N PRO A 457 -11.55 -41.39 10.57
CA PRO A 457 -12.76 -40.59 10.62
C PRO A 457 -13.75 -40.98 9.52
N SER A 458 -15.01 -41.22 9.91
CA SER A 458 -16.14 -41.32 8.97
C SER A 458 -17.01 -40.08 8.96
N LYS A 459 -16.88 -39.23 9.98
CA LYS A 459 -17.53 -37.92 10.07
C LYS A 459 -16.59 -36.95 10.80
N MET A 460 -16.37 -35.78 10.22
CA MET A 460 -15.54 -34.73 10.80
C MET A 460 -16.11 -33.35 10.46
N THR A 461 -15.99 -32.43 11.41
CA THR A 461 -16.25 -31.00 11.23
C THR A 461 -14.93 -30.25 11.39
N VAL A 462 -14.65 -29.30 10.50
CA VAL A 462 -13.44 -28.47 10.52
C VAL A 462 -13.83 -27.01 10.68
N SER A 463 -13.17 -26.31 11.60
CA SER A 463 -13.44 -24.91 11.92
C SER A 463 -12.18 -24.06 11.92
N GLY A 464 -12.31 -22.80 11.50
CA GLY A 464 -11.26 -21.77 11.55
C GLY A 464 -11.48 -20.77 12.69
N SER A 465 -10.39 -20.23 13.24
CA SER A 465 -10.40 -19.11 14.21
C SER A 465 -9.18 -18.21 14.04
N THR A 466 -9.33 -16.91 14.33
CA THR A 466 -8.23 -15.94 14.35
C THR A 466 -7.55 -15.86 15.71
N ASP A 467 -8.23 -16.24 16.79
CA ASP A 467 -7.78 -16.09 18.17
C ASP A 467 -7.82 -17.39 19.01
N GLY A 468 -8.38 -18.47 18.45
CA GLY A 468 -8.54 -19.75 19.11
C GLY A 468 -9.72 -19.82 20.09
N THR A 469 -10.56 -18.78 20.16
CA THR A 469 -11.72 -18.71 21.08
C THR A 469 -13.05 -18.71 20.35
N ALA A 470 -13.15 -18.01 19.22
CA ALA A 470 -14.34 -17.97 18.38
C ALA A 470 -14.13 -18.80 17.11
N TRP A 471 -14.94 -19.85 16.93
CA TRP A 471 -14.78 -20.81 15.85
C TRP A 471 -15.87 -20.66 14.78
N THR A 472 -15.45 -20.64 13.52
CA THR A 472 -16.33 -20.66 12.34
C THR A 472 -16.18 -21.99 11.63
N SER A 473 -17.28 -22.72 11.41
CA SER A 473 -17.25 -23.96 10.61
C SER A 473 -16.89 -23.64 9.17
N ILE A 474 -15.86 -24.31 8.64
CA ILE A 474 -15.34 -24.07 7.29
C ILE A 474 -15.31 -25.32 6.42
N ALA A 475 -15.46 -26.52 6.97
CA ALA A 475 -15.65 -27.73 6.17
C ALA A 475 -16.32 -28.85 6.99
N SER A 476 -16.96 -29.79 6.32
CA SER A 476 -17.41 -31.03 6.94
C SER A 476 -17.49 -32.19 5.96
N PHE A 477 -17.35 -33.41 6.46
CA PHE A 477 -17.69 -34.63 5.72
C PHE A 477 -18.37 -35.65 6.62
N SER A 478 -19.17 -36.53 6.03
CA SER A 478 -19.90 -37.59 6.73
C SER A 478 -20.13 -38.79 5.82
N GLY A 479 -20.11 -40.00 6.38
CA GLY A 479 -20.36 -41.25 5.65
C GLY A 479 -19.12 -41.90 5.03
N GLU A 480 -17.92 -41.36 5.29
CA GLU A 480 -16.65 -41.86 4.77
C GLU A 480 -16.23 -43.17 5.47
N THR A 481 -16.81 -44.28 5.04
CA THR A 481 -16.65 -45.59 5.72
C THR A 481 -15.62 -46.51 5.09
N SER A 482 -15.16 -46.21 3.88
CA SER A 482 -14.18 -47.01 3.14
C SER A 482 -12.83 -46.33 3.16
N TRP A 483 -11.89 -46.86 3.94
CA TRP A 483 -10.49 -46.42 3.99
C TRP A 483 -9.56 -47.62 3.75
N SER A 484 -8.44 -47.37 3.09
CA SER A 484 -7.33 -48.28 2.89
C SER A 484 -6.13 -47.80 3.72
N ARG A 485 -5.14 -48.67 3.90
CA ARG A 485 -3.90 -48.30 4.61
C ARG A 485 -3.17 -47.19 3.86
N ALA A 486 -2.71 -46.17 4.59
CA ALA A 486 -2.04 -44.99 4.03
C ALA A 486 -2.88 -44.23 2.98
N GLU A 487 -4.20 -44.44 2.94
CA GLU A 487 -5.06 -43.72 2.00
C GLU A 487 -5.20 -42.26 2.43
N THR A 488 -4.87 -41.35 1.53
CA THR A 488 -5.14 -39.93 1.68
C THR A 488 -6.45 -39.57 0.97
N LYS A 489 -7.36 -38.92 1.68
CA LYS A 489 -8.56 -38.29 1.08
C LYS A 489 -8.51 -36.79 1.25
N ILE A 490 -8.96 -36.06 0.23
CA ILE A 490 -8.95 -34.61 0.18
C ILE A 490 -10.38 -34.09 0.19
N PHE A 491 -10.62 -33.10 1.04
CA PHE A 491 -11.92 -32.48 1.28
C PHE A 491 -11.81 -30.98 1.03
N CYS A 492 -12.81 -30.42 0.35
CA CYS A 492 -12.89 -28.99 0.08
C CYS A 492 -13.55 -28.26 1.26
N THR A 493 -13.31 -26.95 1.39
CA THR A 493 -13.99 -26.09 2.37
C THR A 493 -15.34 -25.58 1.86
N ASP A 494 -16.32 -25.45 2.76
CA ASP A 494 -17.74 -25.16 2.52
C ASP A 494 -18.04 -23.65 2.27
N SER A 495 -17.14 -22.90 1.62
CA SER A 495 -17.25 -21.48 1.26
C SER A 495 -17.09 -20.44 2.40
N ALA A 496 -15.89 -19.88 2.52
CA ALA A 496 -15.63 -18.46 2.83
C ALA A 496 -14.13 -18.19 2.69
N ALA A 497 -13.76 -17.14 1.95
CA ALA A 497 -12.39 -16.64 1.80
C ALA A 497 -11.87 -15.96 3.08
N SER A 498 -12.19 -16.52 4.25
CA SER A 498 -11.73 -16.04 5.53
C SER A 498 -10.38 -16.67 5.86
N SER A 499 -9.46 -15.84 6.30
CA SER A 499 -8.15 -16.29 6.73
C SER A 499 -8.11 -16.52 8.24
N PHE A 500 -7.48 -17.61 8.65
CA PHE A 500 -7.44 -18.04 10.05
C PHE A 500 -6.00 -18.37 10.47
N ASN A 501 -5.74 -18.28 11.78
CA ASN A 501 -4.48 -18.68 12.41
C ASN A 501 -4.62 -20.02 13.16
N TYR A 502 -5.85 -20.45 13.39
CA TYR A 502 -6.19 -21.67 14.12
C TYR A 502 -7.16 -22.53 13.30
N PHE A 503 -6.86 -23.82 13.21
CA PHE A 503 -7.67 -24.82 12.52
C PHE A 503 -8.00 -25.95 13.47
N LEU A 504 -9.29 -26.15 13.74
CA LEU A 504 -9.84 -27.18 14.63
C LEU A 504 -10.44 -28.30 13.79
N PHE A 505 -9.91 -29.52 13.93
CA PHE A 505 -10.40 -30.74 13.31
C PHE A 505 -11.13 -31.57 14.37
N SER A 506 -12.47 -31.56 14.34
CA SER A 506 -13.31 -32.31 15.27
C SER A 506 -13.79 -33.60 14.62
N THR A 507 -13.20 -34.73 15.00
CA THR A 507 -13.67 -36.05 14.58
C THR A 507 -14.92 -36.43 15.35
N ASN A 508 -16.00 -36.69 14.63
CA ASN A 508 -17.31 -36.97 15.21
C ASN A 508 -17.67 -38.44 15.20
N LYS A 509 -17.19 -39.19 14.20
CA LYS A 509 -17.40 -40.64 14.05
C LYS A 509 -16.18 -41.31 13.44
N VAL A 510 -15.97 -42.57 13.77
CA VAL A 510 -15.02 -43.47 13.10
C VAL A 510 -15.78 -44.48 12.24
N THR A 511 -15.09 -45.09 11.28
CA THR A 511 -15.68 -46.01 10.29
C THR A 511 -16.27 -47.29 10.87
N ASN A 512 -15.83 -47.74 12.05
CA ASN A 512 -16.37 -48.94 12.69
C ASN A 512 -17.79 -48.72 13.23
N SER A 513 -18.61 -49.78 13.25
CA SER A 513 -19.93 -49.72 13.86
C SER A 513 -19.87 -49.61 15.38
N ALA A 514 -18.90 -50.24 16.03
CA ALA A 514 -18.65 -50.13 17.46
C ALA A 514 -17.67 -48.99 17.75
N ASP A 515 -17.71 -48.48 18.98
CA ASP A 515 -16.77 -47.45 19.45
C ASP A 515 -15.32 -47.95 19.37
N LYS A 516 -14.44 -47.12 18.81
CA LYS A 516 -13.01 -47.40 18.63
C LYS A 516 -12.18 -46.15 18.95
N PRO A 517 -10.86 -46.30 19.11
CA PRO A 517 -9.97 -45.14 19.12
C PRO A 517 -10.11 -44.36 17.82
N VAL A 518 -10.01 -43.03 17.90
CA VAL A 518 -9.85 -42.20 16.71
C VAL A 518 -8.38 -42.26 16.31
N SER A 519 -8.10 -42.59 15.05
CA SER A 519 -6.74 -42.64 14.51
C SER A 519 -6.64 -41.82 13.21
N ILE A 520 -5.63 -40.96 13.15
CA ILE A 520 -5.32 -40.12 11.98
C ILE A 520 -3.83 -40.29 11.67
N GLY A 521 -3.50 -40.47 10.40
CA GLY A 521 -2.13 -40.58 9.90
C GLY A 521 -1.48 -39.22 9.74
N GLU A 522 -2.11 -38.32 8.98
CA GLU A 522 -1.58 -37.00 8.63
C GLU A 522 -2.74 -36.05 8.31
N ILE A 523 -2.53 -34.75 8.55
CA ILE A 523 -3.43 -33.67 8.14
C ILE A 523 -2.61 -32.62 7.38
N ARG A 524 -3.03 -32.33 6.15
CA ARG A 524 -2.42 -31.28 5.32
C ARG A 524 -3.46 -30.25 4.95
N LEU A 525 -3.09 -28.99 5.03
CA LEU A 525 -3.94 -27.85 4.67
C LEU A 525 -3.40 -27.31 3.35
N TYR A 526 -4.30 -27.04 2.41
CA TYR A 526 -3.97 -26.43 1.13
C TYR A 526 -4.77 -25.14 1.00
N GLY A 527 -4.10 -24.08 0.53
CA GLY A 527 -4.71 -22.76 0.51
C GLY A 527 -3.71 -21.67 0.24
N MET A 528 -4.06 -20.44 0.60
CA MET A 528 -3.21 -19.27 0.40
C MET A 528 -2.77 -18.72 1.74
N VAL A 529 -1.48 -18.43 1.88
CA VAL A 529 -0.99 -17.57 2.96
C VAL A 529 -1.35 -16.15 2.57
N SER A 530 -2.16 -15.46 3.39
CA SER A 530 -2.36 -14.02 3.24
C SER A 530 -1.01 -13.38 3.55
N ILE A 531 -0.29 -12.99 2.51
CA ILE A 531 0.83 -12.07 2.66
C ILE A 531 0.22 -10.69 2.74
N ASP A 532 0.27 -10.10 3.93
CA ASP A 532 0.01 -8.67 4.07
C ASP A 532 1.08 -7.94 3.27
N LEU A 533 0.68 -7.36 2.15
CA LEU A 533 1.59 -6.81 1.19
C LEU A 533 1.73 -5.32 1.50
N ASP A 534 2.76 -4.96 2.27
CA ASP A 534 2.95 -3.58 2.73
C ASP A 534 3.03 -2.60 1.55
N GLU A 535 1.89 -1.99 1.18
CA GLU A 535 1.81 -1.14 -0.01
C GLU A 535 2.57 0.16 0.19
N CYS A 536 2.81 0.55 1.45
CA CYS A 536 3.60 1.70 1.84
C CYS A 536 5.08 1.50 1.51
N THR A 537 5.64 0.31 1.75
CA THR A 537 7.03 0.00 1.39
C THR A 537 7.19 -0.29 -0.10
N LEU A 538 6.18 -0.87 -0.73
CA LEU A 538 6.20 -1.22 -2.15
C LEU A 538 5.85 -0.04 -3.07
N ASN A 539 5.44 1.10 -2.53
CA ASN A 539 4.95 2.27 -3.27
C ASN A 539 3.81 1.93 -4.25
N THR A 540 2.94 0.99 -3.88
CA THR A 540 1.75 0.61 -4.66
C THR A 540 0.47 1.31 -4.19
N HIS A 541 0.55 2.12 -3.14
CA HIS A 541 -0.55 2.93 -2.61
C HIS A 541 -0.90 4.14 -3.48
N ASN A 542 -2.07 4.72 -3.25
CA ASN A 542 -2.54 5.95 -3.92
C ASN A 542 -2.58 7.19 -3.02
N CYS A 543 -1.90 7.18 -1.87
CA CYS A 543 -1.78 8.35 -1.00
C CYS A 543 -1.21 9.57 -1.75
N GLY A 544 -1.72 10.76 -1.41
CA GLY A 544 -1.30 12.02 -2.01
C GLY A 544 0.12 12.40 -1.62
N GLY A 545 0.77 13.26 -2.41
CA GLY A 545 2.17 13.64 -2.19
C GLY A 545 2.48 14.31 -0.84
N ASN A 546 1.45 14.88 -0.18
CA ASN A 546 1.54 15.45 1.17
C ASN A 546 0.76 14.60 2.20
N ALA A 547 0.72 13.29 2.01
CA ALA A 547 0.09 12.34 2.92
C ALA A 547 1.07 11.27 3.38
N THR A 548 0.82 10.74 4.57
CA THR A 548 1.51 9.58 5.14
C THR A 548 0.69 8.34 4.84
N CYS A 549 1.33 7.35 4.23
CA CYS A 549 0.81 5.98 4.08
C CYS A 549 1.03 5.21 5.38
N THR A 550 0.00 4.52 5.86
CA THR A 550 0.09 3.57 6.98
C THR A 550 -0.48 2.24 6.54
N ASP A 551 0.37 1.22 6.59
CA ASP A 551 0.02 -0.15 6.24
C ASP A 551 -0.98 -0.75 7.22
N THR A 552 -1.88 -1.60 6.72
CA THR A 552 -2.93 -2.28 7.50
C THR A 552 -3.14 -3.69 6.97
N THR A 553 -3.66 -4.60 7.78
CA THR A 553 -3.86 -5.99 7.31
C THR A 553 -4.75 -6.05 6.07
N ASP A 554 -4.17 -6.51 4.97
CA ASP A 554 -4.75 -6.65 3.63
C ASP A 554 -5.10 -5.31 2.93
N SER A 555 -4.52 -4.15 3.34
CA SER A 555 -4.76 -2.82 2.74
C SER A 555 -3.79 -1.73 3.26
N PHE A 556 -3.92 -0.48 2.82
CA PHE A 556 -3.28 0.68 3.45
C PHE A 556 -4.28 1.81 3.76
N THR A 557 -3.87 2.77 4.59
CA THR A 557 -4.59 4.03 4.85
C THR A 557 -3.71 5.23 4.56
N CYS A 558 -4.33 6.34 4.14
CA CYS A 558 -3.64 7.59 3.85
C CYS A 558 -4.15 8.69 4.77
N ALA A 559 -3.24 9.45 5.39
CA ALA A 559 -3.59 10.61 6.19
C ALA A 559 -2.78 11.82 5.71
N CYS A 560 -3.43 12.97 5.48
CA CYS A 560 -2.71 14.19 5.13
C CYS A 560 -1.73 14.57 6.24
N ASN A 561 -0.55 15.03 5.85
CA ASN A 561 0.49 15.49 6.77
C ASN A 561 0.02 16.73 7.53
N SER A 562 0.64 17.01 8.67
CA SER A 562 0.39 18.25 9.42
C SER A 562 0.62 19.47 8.53
N GLY A 563 -0.25 20.48 8.63
CA GLY A 563 -0.29 21.63 7.71
C GLY A 563 -1.13 21.40 6.45
N PHE A 564 -1.68 20.19 6.25
CA PHE A 564 -2.52 19.86 5.10
C PHE A 564 -3.88 19.29 5.52
N THR A 565 -4.89 19.50 4.69
CA THR A 565 -6.26 18.98 4.86
C THR A 565 -6.72 18.24 3.62
N GLY A 566 -7.60 17.26 3.79
CA GLY A 566 -8.09 16.43 2.69
C GLY A 566 -8.46 15.02 3.11
N ASN A 567 -8.55 14.11 2.13
CA ASN A 567 -8.95 12.71 2.32
C ASN A 567 -7.76 11.73 2.35
N GLY A 568 -6.52 12.24 2.36
CA GLY A 568 -5.30 11.43 2.34
C GLY A 568 -4.81 11.04 0.94
N THR A 569 -5.67 10.98 -0.08
CA THR A 569 -5.26 10.83 -1.49
C THR A 569 -5.07 12.18 -2.17
N ASP A 570 -5.87 13.16 -1.77
CA ASP A 570 -5.80 14.56 -2.17
C ASP A 570 -5.64 15.40 -0.91
N CYS A 571 -4.46 16.02 -0.77
CA CYS A 571 -4.12 16.87 0.38
C CYS A 571 -3.77 18.27 -0.10
N SER A 572 -4.51 19.26 0.38
CA SER A 572 -4.30 20.68 0.11
C SER A 572 -3.75 21.37 1.35
N ASP A 573 -2.91 22.37 1.12
CA ASP A 573 -2.36 23.24 2.15
C ASP A 573 -3.45 23.91 3.00
N ILE A 574 -3.22 24.06 4.30
CA ILE A 574 -4.08 24.83 5.20
C ILE A 574 -3.52 26.23 5.27
N ASP A 575 -4.26 27.22 4.77
CA ASP A 575 -3.86 28.62 4.95
C ASP A 575 -4.21 29.07 6.38
N GLU A 576 -3.23 29.00 7.29
CA GLU A 576 -3.46 29.32 8.71
C GLU A 576 -3.77 30.82 8.91
N CYS A 577 -3.30 31.68 8.01
CA CYS A 577 -3.53 33.12 8.05
C CYS A 577 -4.98 33.50 7.70
N SER A 578 -5.59 32.86 6.71
CA SER A 578 -7.00 33.11 6.35
C SER A 578 -7.97 32.43 7.31
N THR A 579 -7.58 31.30 7.89
CA THR A 579 -8.41 30.52 8.81
C THR A 579 -8.25 30.93 10.28
N SER A 580 -7.34 31.86 10.58
CA SER A 580 -7.09 32.39 11.94
C SER A 580 -6.71 31.31 12.97
N VAL A 581 -6.07 30.22 12.53
CA VAL A 581 -5.51 29.16 13.42
C VAL A 581 -4.02 29.35 13.70
N HIS A 582 -3.45 30.48 13.30
CA HIS A 582 -2.10 30.91 13.65
C HIS A 582 -2.02 31.49 15.09
N ASP A 583 -0.81 31.58 15.63
CA ASP A 583 -0.51 32.18 16.94
C ASP A 583 0.23 33.54 16.85
N CYS A 584 0.28 34.15 15.66
CA CYS A 584 0.89 35.46 15.45
C CYS A 584 0.36 36.54 16.41
N HIS A 585 1.26 37.40 16.90
CA HIS A 585 0.94 38.51 17.77
C HIS A 585 0.01 39.52 17.08
N ALA A 586 -0.84 40.23 17.85
CA ALA A 586 -1.74 41.24 17.29
C ALA A 586 -1.01 42.38 16.53
N ASN A 587 0.22 42.69 16.95
CA ASN A 587 1.11 43.64 16.27
C ASN A 587 2.15 42.93 15.38
N SER A 588 1.73 41.85 14.71
CA SER A 588 2.52 41.15 13.70
C SER A 588 1.66 40.85 12.47
N THR A 589 2.32 40.58 11.35
CA THR A 589 1.70 40.13 10.11
C THR A 589 1.91 38.62 9.97
N CYS A 590 0.82 37.89 9.74
CA CYS A 590 0.86 36.47 9.37
C CYS A 590 1.13 36.32 7.88
N ASN A 591 2.04 35.43 7.51
CA ASN A 591 2.32 35.05 6.14
C ASN A 591 2.22 33.53 5.99
N ASP A 592 1.33 33.09 5.11
CA ASP A 592 1.06 31.68 4.87
C ASP A 592 2.18 31.03 4.04
N THR A 593 2.51 29.78 4.35
CA THR A 593 3.56 29.01 3.66
C THR A 593 3.10 27.57 3.45
N VAL A 594 3.63 26.88 2.44
CA VAL A 594 3.18 25.50 2.18
C VAL A 594 3.51 24.59 3.37
N GLY A 595 2.47 24.12 4.05
CA GLY A 595 2.47 23.27 5.23
C GLY A 595 2.65 23.99 6.57
N SER A 596 2.66 25.34 6.62
CA SER A 596 2.85 26.13 7.85
C SER A 596 2.60 27.64 7.67
N PHE A 597 2.93 28.46 8.67
CA PHE A 597 2.87 29.92 8.57
C PHE A 597 4.05 30.59 9.27
N GLU A 598 4.35 31.83 8.89
CA GLU A 598 5.34 32.70 9.52
C GLU A 598 4.69 33.96 10.09
N CYS A 599 5.14 34.39 11.28
CA CYS A 599 4.71 35.63 11.91
C CYS A 599 5.86 36.66 11.90
N LEU A 600 5.58 37.90 11.52
CA LEU A 600 6.57 38.98 11.49
C LEU A 600 6.07 40.20 12.28
N CYS A 601 6.81 40.64 13.31
CA CYS A 601 6.44 41.85 14.05
C CYS A 601 6.35 43.07 13.12
N ASN A 602 5.31 43.88 13.31
CA ASN A 602 5.08 45.10 12.52
C ASN A 602 6.17 46.16 12.82
N ASP A 603 6.30 47.15 11.93
CA ASP A 603 7.29 48.23 12.09
C ASP A 603 7.21 48.91 13.48
N GLY A 604 8.37 49.11 14.11
CA GLY A 604 8.48 49.65 15.47
C GLY A 604 8.39 48.60 16.59
N TRP A 605 8.13 47.34 16.24
CA TRP A 605 8.13 46.20 17.16
C TRP A 605 9.29 45.25 16.86
N THR A 606 9.74 44.54 17.89
CA THR A 606 10.83 43.57 17.80
C THR A 606 10.46 42.28 18.51
N GLY A 607 10.88 41.15 17.96
CA GLY A 607 10.59 39.82 18.50
C GLY A 607 10.46 38.76 17.40
N ASN A 608 9.81 37.64 17.72
CA ASN A 608 9.69 36.47 16.83
C ASN A 608 8.34 36.40 16.09
N GLY A 609 7.60 37.51 16.01
CA GLY A 609 6.28 37.56 15.41
C GLY A 609 5.15 37.03 16.29
N VAL A 610 5.40 36.02 17.14
CA VAL A 610 4.44 35.53 18.15
C VAL A 610 4.49 36.38 19.43
N ASN A 611 5.67 36.87 19.78
CA ASN A 611 5.90 37.84 20.86
C ASN A 611 6.57 39.08 20.28
N CYS A 612 5.89 40.22 20.33
CA CYS A 612 6.42 41.49 19.85
C CYS A 612 6.49 42.49 21.02
N THR A 613 7.60 43.23 21.13
CA THR A 613 7.79 44.31 22.12
C THR A 613 8.34 45.58 21.49
N VAL A 614 8.04 46.73 22.09
CA VAL A 614 8.53 48.05 21.64
C VAL A 614 9.84 48.38 22.34
N LEU A 615 10.81 48.90 21.58
CA LEU A 615 12.06 49.47 22.10
C LEU A 615 11.82 50.92 22.56
N VAL A 616 12.20 51.24 23.80
CA VAL A 616 12.02 52.57 24.38
C VAL A 616 13.32 53.07 25.01
N PRO A 617 13.82 54.27 24.65
CA PRO A 617 13.28 55.18 23.62
C PRO A 617 13.38 54.60 22.19
N PRO A 618 12.49 55.01 21.28
CA PRO A 618 12.46 54.49 19.91
C PRO A 618 13.73 54.85 19.15
N SER A 619 14.07 54.07 18.11
CA SER A 619 15.32 54.24 17.36
C SER A 619 15.45 55.60 16.66
N ASP A 620 14.35 56.33 16.46
CA ASP A 620 14.28 57.64 15.83
C ASP A 620 14.26 58.82 16.83
N ILE A 621 14.47 58.57 18.13
CA ILE A 621 14.38 59.57 19.21
C ILE A 621 15.32 60.78 19.05
N GLY A 622 16.37 60.65 18.23
CA GLY A 622 17.36 61.68 17.94
C GLY A 622 18.53 61.71 18.92
N ALA A 623 19.71 62.11 18.42
CA ALA A 623 20.95 62.18 19.18
C ALA A 623 20.89 63.24 20.30
N ALA A 624 21.62 63.09 21.40
CA ALA A 624 21.52 63.99 22.57
C ALA A 624 21.61 65.51 22.27
N PRO A 625 22.40 65.99 21.27
CA PRO A 625 22.42 67.41 20.90
C PRO A 625 21.10 67.95 20.33
N THR A 626 20.20 67.09 19.87
CA THR A 626 18.87 67.48 19.37
C THR A 626 17.85 67.61 20.49
N TRP A 627 18.17 67.16 21.71
CA TRP A 627 17.29 67.27 22.87
C TRP A 627 17.34 68.69 23.45
N THR A 628 16.19 69.20 23.89
CA THR A 628 16.09 70.53 24.50
C THR A 628 16.51 70.48 25.97
N LYS A 629 17.56 71.22 26.35
CA LYS A 629 17.99 71.46 27.74
C LYS A 629 16.99 72.40 28.43
N ASP A 630 16.21 71.87 29.36
CA ASP A 630 15.12 72.56 30.05
C ASP A 630 15.56 73.07 31.42
N GLY A 631 15.77 74.38 31.50
CA GLY A 631 16.13 75.06 32.74
C GLY A 631 14.97 75.33 33.69
N ALA A 632 13.73 75.28 33.20
CA ALA A 632 12.53 75.59 33.98
C ALA A 632 12.08 74.40 34.83
N VAL A 633 12.39 73.17 34.40
CA VAL A 633 12.12 71.94 35.14
C VAL A 633 13.44 71.33 35.60
N THR A 634 13.58 71.17 36.91
CA THR A 634 14.80 70.63 37.54
C THR A 634 14.51 69.37 38.34
N TYR A 635 15.53 68.54 38.54
CA TYR A 635 15.50 67.36 39.41
C TYR A 635 16.82 67.27 40.18
N GLY A 636 16.77 67.13 41.50
CA GLY A 636 17.96 67.21 42.35
C GLY A 636 18.73 68.53 42.24
N GLY A 637 18.09 69.61 41.76
CA GLY A 637 18.74 70.89 41.47
C GLY A 637 19.42 70.99 40.10
N PHE A 638 19.32 69.96 39.25
CA PHE A 638 19.92 69.90 37.91
C PHE A 638 18.86 70.01 36.80
N HIS A 639 19.26 70.50 35.63
CA HIS A 639 18.37 70.66 34.46
C HIS A 639 17.91 69.31 33.89
N THR A 640 16.72 69.32 33.29
CA THR A 640 16.16 68.15 32.59
C THR A 640 16.30 68.31 31.08
N PHE A 641 16.14 67.22 30.33
CA PHE A 641 16.20 67.25 28.87
C PHE A 641 14.96 66.61 28.29
N TYR A 642 14.39 67.17 27.23
CA TYR A 642 13.24 66.57 26.56
C TYR A 642 13.35 66.64 25.03
N THR A 643 12.66 65.71 24.38
CA THR A 643 12.48 65.66 22.93
C THR A 643 11.09 65.09 22.62
N ASP A 644 10.53 65.43 21.47
CA ASP A 644 9.24 64.94 21.02
C ASP A 644 9.48 63.93 19.88
N SER A 645 9.12 62.65 20.07
CA SER A 645 9.24 61.63 19.01
C SER A 645 8.04 61.68 18.06
N ALA A 646 8.33 61.65 16.75
CA ALA A 646 7.34 61.72 15.67
C ALA A 646 6.89 60.35 15.14
N SER A 647 7.46 59.23 15.64
CA SER A 647 7.09 57.88 15.20
C SER A 647 5.58 57.66 15.38
N GLY A 648 4.85 57.27 14.34
CA GLY A 648 3.43 56.90 14.41
C GLY A 648 3.13 55.61 15.21
N GLY A 649 4.03 55.19 16.11
CA GLY A 649 3.91 54.00 16.95
C GLY A 649 3.25 54.28 18.31
N GLU A 650 2.91 53.21 19.03
CA GLU A 650 2.12 53.21 20.28
C GLU A 650 2.69 54.03 21.47
N CYS A 651 3.93 54.56 21.39
CA CYS A 651 4.53 55.43 22.40
C CYS A 651 5.01 56.78 21.84
N ALA A 652 4.27 57.38 20.91
CA ALA A 652 4.58 58.71 20.37
C ALA A 652 4.36 59.82 21.42
N GLY A 653 5.22 60.85 21.41
CA GLY A 653 5.06 62.02 22.27
C GLY A 653 6.35 62.49 22.94
N ARG A 654 6.19 63.25 24.03
CA ARG A 654 7.31 63.86 24.74
C ARG A 654 8.02 62.86 25.64
N TYR A 655 9.30 62.62 25.36
CA TYR A 655 10.22 61.95 26.25
C TYR A 655 10.97 62.96 27.07
N ARG A 656 11.23 62.65 28.34
CA ARG A 656 11.99 63.53 29.22
C ARG A 656 12.92 62.75 30.13
N VAL A 657 14.15 63.20 30.24
CA VAL A 657 15.19 62.55 31.03
C VAL A 657 15.73 63.48 32.12
N ARG A 658 16.10 62.87 33.25
CA ARG A 658 16.51 63.59 34.46
C ARG A 658 17.61 62.82 35.20
N THR A 659 18.44 63.53 35.97
CA THR A 659 19.40 62.90 36.87
C THR A 659 19.58 63.72 38.15
N ASN A 660 19.87 63.06 39.27
CA ASN A 660 20.11 63.70 40.58
C ASN A 660 21.57 64.14 40.78
N THR A 661 22.41 64.06 39.74
CA THR A 661 23.83 64.42 39.78
C THR A 661 24.20 65.41 38.69
N SER A 662 25.28 66.17 38.90
CA SER A 662 25.92 66.87 37.79
C SER A 662 26.59 65.86 36.85
N TRP A 663 26.73 66.21 35.58
CA TRP A 663 27.38 65.38 34.56
C TRP A 663 28.70 65.97 34.08
N TYR A 664 29.49 65.15 33.40
CA TYR A 664 30.83 65.51 32.96
C TYR A 664 30.79 66.73 32.03
N GLN A 665 31.59 67.74 32.40
CA GLN A 665 31.72 69.04 31.71
C GLN A 665 30.39 69.80 31.51
N ALA A 666 29.44 69.68 32.45
CA ALA A 666 28.19 70.42 32.42
C ALA A 666 28.41 71.94 32.24
N THR A 667 27.81 72.51 31.19
CA THR A 667 27.79 73.96 30.95
C THR A 667 26.54 74.60 31.58
N GLY A 668 26.57 75.92 31.84
CA GLY A 668 25.58 76.65 32.65
C GLY A 668 24.12 76.66 32.14
N ALA A 669 23.30 77.54 32.75
CA ALA A 669 21.84 77.47 32.76
C ALA A 669 21.09 77.86 31.46
N SER A 670 21.77 78.28 30.39
CA SER A 670 21.14 78.61 29.11
C SER A 670 22.09 78.40 27.93
N GLY A 671 21.59 77.75 26.86
CA GLY A 671 22.35 77.46 25.63
C GLY A 671 22.34 75.98 25.24
N GLY A 672 22.94 75.66 24.09
CA GLY A 672 23.20 74.29 23.65
C GLY A 672 24.25 73.58 24.52
N LEU A 673 24.38 72.26 24.33
CA LEU A 673 25.40 71.45 25.01
C LEU A 673 26.82 71.91 24.63
N GLY A 674 27.73 71.88 25.61
CA GLY A 674 29.15 72.08 25.37
C GLY A 674 29.74 70.97 24.49
N SER A 675 30.84 71.25 23.78
CA SER A 675 31.43 70.35 22.77
C SER A 675 31.86 68.97 23.30
N ASN A 676 31.99 68.80 24.61
CA ASN A 676 32.33 67.52 25.27
C ASN A 676 31.53 67.33 26.57
N GLU A 677 30.27 67.78 26.57
CA GLU A 677 29.31 67.58 27.66
C GLU A 677 28.63 66.20 27.52
N TRP A 678 28.46 65.46 28.62
CA TRP A 678 27.90 64.09 28.62
C TRP A 678 26.58 64.02 29.40
N PRO A 679 25.50 64.62 28.88
CA PRO A 679 24.25 64.82 29.60
C PRO A 679 23.46 63.52 29.81
N PRO A 680 22.45 63.50 30.69
CA PRO A 680 21.53 62.36 30.84
C PRO A 680 20.76 62.01 29.56
N SER A 681 20.56 62.96 28.63
CA SER A 681 19.97 62.65 27.31
C SER A 681 20.86 61.73 26.47
N GLY A 682 22.18 61.79 26.66
CA GLY A 682 23.11 60.88 25.99
C GLY A 682 23.00 59.42 26.41
N ALA A 683 22.34 59.11 27.53
CA ALA A 683 22.02 57.71 27.84
C ALA A 683 20.82 57.17 27.06
N PHE A 684 20.02 58.03 26.43
CA PHE A 684 18.72 57.67 25.85
C PHE A 684 18.58 58.13 24.41
N ASP A 685 19.70 58.43 23.75
CA ASP A 685 19.75 58.99 22.41
C ASP A 685 20.02 57.95 21.31
N ASN A 686 20.11 56.67 21.69
CA ASN A 686 20.40 55.52 20.82
C ASN A 686 21.71 55.67 20.01
N ALA A 687 22.66 56.50 20.47
CA ALA A 687 23.94 56.73 19.80
C ALA A 687 25.12 56.15 20.59
N LEU A 688 26.07 55.53 19.87
CA LEU A 688 27.31 55.03 20.50
C LEU A 688 28.17 56.20 20.98
N ALA A 689 28.51 56.19 22.27
CA ALA A 689 29.27 57.26 22.88
C ALA A 689 30.73 57.27 22.46
N ALA A 690 31.21 58.41 21.93
CA ALA A 690 32.59 58.68 21.57
C ALA A 690 33.07 60.01 22.19
N SER A 691 34.39 60.25 22.20
CA SER A 691 34.93 61.52 22.71
C SER A 691 34.49 62.70 21.85
N ASN A 692 34.07 63.81 22.46
CA ASN A 692 33.63 65.05 21.79
C ASN A 692 32.36 64.93 20.93
N THR A 693 31.55 63.89 21.08
CA THR A 693 30.31 63.70 20.29
C THR A 693 29.03 64.02 21.06
N GLN A 694 29.11 64.34 22.36
CA GLN A 694 27.97 64.62 23.25
C GLN A 694 26.95 63.48 23.39
N THR A 695 27.27 62.30 22.84
CA THR A 695 26.52 61.04 22.94
C THR A 695 27.03 60.26 24.14
N GLY A 696 26.15 59.58 24.88
CA GLY A 696 26.50 58.94 26.16
C GLY A 696 26.32 59.82 27.39
N TRP A 697 26.22 59.17 28.53
CA TRP A 697 26.08 59.82 29.84
C TRP A 697 27.29 59.53 30.71
N ALA A 698 27.77 60.56 31.41
CA ALA A 698 28.79 60.42 32.45
C ALA A 698 28.45 61.32 33.64
N ASN A 699 28.30 60.75 34.83
CA ASN A 699 28.04 61.54 36.04
C ASN A 699 29.33 62.20 36.59
N THR A 700 29.20 62.93 37.70
CA THR A 700 30.33 63.48 38.48
C THR A 700 30.56 62.74 39.79
N LEU A 701 29.65 61.86 40.19
CA LEU A 701 29.81 61.02 41.37
C LEU A 701 30.82 59.91 41.09
N GLN A 702 31.85 59.83 41.93
CA GLN A 702 32.81 58.75 41.87
C GLN A 702 32.17 57.48 42.43
N CYS A 703 31.96 56.47 41.58
CA CYS A 703 31.44 55.17 41.97
C CYS A 703 32.61 54.19 42.17
N THR A 704 32.45 53.22 43.07
CA THR A 704 33.42 52.14 43.32
C THR A 704 32.71 50.79 43.33
N GLU A 705 33.44 49.68 43.16
CA GLU A 705 32.88 48.33 43.33
C GLU A 705 32.43 48.01 44.77
N ALA A 706 32.91 48.76 45.76
CA ALA A 706 32.71 48.48 47.19
C ALA A 706 31.64 49.35 47.87
N ALA A 707 31.24 50.48 47.27
CA ALA A 707 30.27 51.41 47.86
C ALA A 707 29.34 52.02 46.80
N ASP A 708 28.05 52.05 47.12
CA ASP A 708 27.00 52.56 46.24
C ASP A 708 27.06 54.11 46.12
N CYS A 709 27.10 54.62 44.90
CA CYS A 709 27.16 56.06 44.62
C CYS A 709 25.77 56.72 44.46
N ASN A 710 24.69 55.95 44.38
CA ASN A 710 23.29 56.41 44.37
C ASN A 710 22.97 57.43 43.25
N ALA A 711 23.50 57.20 42.04
CA ALA A 711 23.15 58.03 40.89
C ALA A 711 21.80 57.59 40.29
N GLU A 712 20.88 58.53 40.14
CA GLU A 712 19.57 58.31 39.55
C GLU A 712 19.57 58.83 38.13
N LEU A 713 19.13 58.00 37.20
CA LEU A 713 18.88 58.36 35.81
C LEU A 713 17.43 57.97 35.49
N ILE A 714 16.58 58.97 35.23
CA ILE A 714 15.14 58.78 35.06
C ILE A 714 14.74 59.06 33.62
N LEU A 715 14.01 58.14 33.02
CA LEU A 715 13.32 58.27 31.73
C LEU A 715 11.81 58.37 31.97
N GLU A 716 11.22 59.48 31.55
CA GLU A 716 9.77 59.65 31.44
C GLU A 716 9.35 59.40 29.99
N THR A 717 8.35 58.54 29.83
CA THR A 717 7.82 58.10 28.54
C THR A 717 6.40 58.65 28.34
N PRO A 718 5.97 58.92 27.10
CA PRO A 718 4.64 59.44 26.82
C PRO A 718 3.52 58.40 27.00
N CYS A 719 3.86 57.10 27.01
CA CYS A 719 2.95 55.99 27.27
C CYS A 719 3.36 55.19 28.52
N SER A 720 2.43 54.42 29.07
CA SER A 720 2.72 53.44 30.14
C SER A 720 3.18 52.12 29.54
N LEU A 721 4.29 51.56 30.04
CA LEU A 721 4.90 50.33 29.55
C LEU A 721 4.95 49.27 30.65
N ALA A 722 4.53 48.05 30.30
CA ALA A 722 4.88 46.85 31.04
C ALA A 722 6.23 46.35 30.53
N VAL A 723 7.29 46.54 31.31
CA VAL A 723 8.68 46.30 30.88
C VAL A 723 9.09 44.88 31.20
N SER A 724 9.53 44.13 30.19
CA SER A 724 10.03 42.75 30.35
C SER A 724 11.55 42.69 30.36
N THR A 725 12.22 43.70 29.80
CA THR A 725 13.68 43.76 29.73
C THR A 725 14.14 45.21 29.78
N PHE A 726 15.26 45.46 30.43
CA PHE A 726 16.00 46.71 30.35
C PHE A 726 17.44 46.44 30.00
N TRP A 727 18.09 47.40 29.37
CA TRP A 727 19.44 47.21 28.88
C TRP A 727 20.31 48.42 29.16
N ILE A 728 21.61 48.17 29.24
CA ILE A 728 22.64 49.22 29.27
C ILE A 728 23.72 48.88 28.25
N GLN A 729 24.37 49.91 27.71
CA GLN A 729 25.40 49.78 26.70
C GLN A 729 26.71 50.43 27.16
N ALA A 730 27.80 49.71 27.02
CA ALA A 730 29.14 50.16 27.37
C ALA A 730 29.69 51.20 26.39
N ASN A 731 30.63 52.03 26.86
CA ASN A 731 31.25 53.07 26.07
C ASN A 731 32.19 52.51 24.98
N THR A 732 32.37 53.24 23.88
CA THR A 732 33.37 52.87 22.86
C THR A 732 34.80 53.27 23.26
N ALA A 733 34.97 54.34 24.04
CA ALA A 733 36.26 54.87 24.47
C ALA A 733 36.78 54.24 25.78
N SER A 734 35.90 53.86 26.72
CA SER A 734 36.29 53.24 28.00
C SER A 734 35.16 52.45 28.66
N THR A 735 35.35 51.14 28.85
CA THR A 735 34.36 50.26 29.51
C THR A 735 34.46 50.25 31.04
N LEU A 736 35.48 50.92 31.60
CA LEU A 736 35.76 50.93 33.05
C LEU A 736 34.76 51.74 33.89
N GLY A 737 33.98 52.62 33.26
CA GLY A 737 32.93 53.39 33.94
C GLY A 737 31.54 52.75 33.82
N THR A 738 31.39 51.64 33.09
CA THR A 738 30.08 51.01 32.86
C THR A 738 29.50 50.48 34.18
N PRO A 739 28.21 50.72 34.46
CA PRO A 739 27.59 50.24 35.68
C PRO A 739 27.70 48.72 35.85
N SER A 740 28.16 48.30 37.03
CA SER A 740 28.21 46.90 37.45
C SER A 740 27.04 46.50 38.34
N ALA A 741 26.28 47.48 38.84
CA ALA A 741 25.04 47.23 39.56
C ALA A 741 24.02 48.34 39.29
N VAL A 742 22.83 47.97 38.80
CA VAL A 742 21.71 48.88 38.54
C VAL A 742 20.41 48.23 38.99
N THR A 743 19.54 49.02 39.59
CA THR A 743 18.15 48.64 39.88
C THR A 743 17.22 49.48 39.02
N LEU A 744 16.37 48.85 38.22
CA LEU A 744 15.29 49.50 37.49
C LEU A 744 14.04 49.57 38.37
N SER A 745 13.42 50.73 38.43
CA SER A 745 12.13 50.92 39.10
C SER A 745 11.14 51.68 38.23
N GLY A 746 9.86 51.33 38.32
CA GLY A 746 8.73 52.00 37.66
C GLY A 746 7.94 52.89 38.61
N SER A 747 7.39 53.98 38.11
CA SER A 747 6.47 54.87 38.82
C SER A 747 5.36 55.36 37.89
N SER A 748 4.16 55.53 38.44
CA SER A 748 2.97 56.06 37.75
C SER A 748 2.49 57.38 38.35
N ASP A 749 3.14 57.88 39.42
CA ASP A 749 2.75 59.07 40.19
C ASP A 749 3.83 60.17 40.16
N SER A 750 4.48 60.29 38.99
CA SER A 750 5.55 61.27 38.73
C SER A 750 6.77 61.12 39.66
N GLY A 751 7.08 59.88 40.06
CA GLY A 751 8.26 59.55 40.85
C GLY A 751 8.09 59.70 42.37
N SER A 752 6.85 59.77 42.87
CA SER A 752 6.57 59.86 44.31
C SER A 752 6.67 58.48 44.99
N THR A 753 6.22 57.42 44.30
CA THR A 753 6.39 56.02 44.69
C THR A 753 7.08 55.25 43.57
N TRP A 754 7.91 54.27 43.95
CA TRP A 754 8.72 53.48 43.03
C TRP A 754 8.56 51.98 43.32
N THR A 755 8.25 51.21 42.30
CA THR A 755 8.23 49.74 42.34
C THR A 755 9.48 49.20 41.65
N GLU A 756 10.25 48.35 42.31
CA GLU A 756 11.39 47.67 41.69
C GLU A 756 10.91 46.67 40.65
N LEU A 757 11.38 46.82 39.40
CA LEU A 757 11.01 45.95 38.27
C LEU A 757 12.09 44.92 37.98
N GLY A 758 13.34 45.24 38.24
CA GLY A 758 14.46 44.35 37.98
C GLY A 758 15.77 44.94 38.49
N THR A 759 16.77 44.09 38.70
CA THR A 759 18.07 44.51 39.23
C THR A 759 19.16 43.59 38.72
N PHE A 760 20.35 44.14 38.51
CA PHE A 760 21.57 43.36 38.30
C PHE A 760 22.68 43.89 39.20
N SER A 761 23.64 43.02 39.51
CA SER A 761 24.75 43.35 40.41
C SER A 761 25.94 42.42 40.17
N GLY A 762 27.14 42.99 40.08
CA GLY A 762 28.39 42.25 39.84
C GLY A 762 28.74 42.11 38.35
N GLU A 763 28.05 42.82 37.46
CA GLU A 763 28.31 42.79 36.02
C GLU A 763 29.65 43.46 35.70
N THR A 764 30.62 42.67 35.22
CA THR A 764 31.96 43.15 34.89
C THR A 764 32.37 42.67 33.49
N GLY A 765 33.49 43.18 32.99
CA GLY A 765 34.09 42.70 31.74
C GLY A 765 33.36 43.11 30.46
N PHE A 766 32.68 44.26 30.47
CA PHE A 766 32.09 44.82 29.25
C PHE A 766 33.15 45.07 28.17
N THR A 767 32.84 44.67 26.94
CA THR A 767 33.56 45.01 25.71
C THR A 767 33.05 46.34 25.14
N GLN A 768 33.84 46.97 24.28
CA GLN A 768 33.48 48.29 23.71
C GLN A 768 32.17 48.17 22.90
N ALA A 769 31.25 49.11 23.12
CA ALA A 769 29.90 49.14 22.52
C ALA A 769 28.95 47.97 22.91
N GLU A 770 29.32 47.11 23.85
CA GLU A 770 28.49 45.97 24.25
C GLU A 770 27.19 46.41 24.93
N THR A 771 26.07 45.92 24.41
CA THR A 771 24.76 46.02 25.05
C THR A 771 24.47 44.75 25.84
N ARG A 772 24.11 44.89 27.12
CA ARG A 772 23.60 43.77 27.93
C ARG A 772 22.14 44.01 28.30
N ASN A 773 21.35 42.95 28.19
CA ASN A 773 19.93 42.90 28.49
C ASN A 773 19.71 42.23 29.84
N PHE A 774 18.81 42.78 30.65
CA PHE A 774 18.49 42.34 32.00
C PHE A 774 16.97 42.22 32.14
N THR A 775 16.53 41.16 32.81
CA THR A 775 15.10 40.87 32.97
C THR A 775 14.44 41.90 33.89
N ALA A 776 13.25 42.34 33.50
CA ALA A 776 12.32 43.07 34.35
C ALA A 776 11.01 42.28 34.45
N ASP A 777 10.33 42.39 35.58
CA ASP A 777 9.04 41.76 35.82
C ASP A 777 7.91 42.64 35.26
N SER A 778 7.48 42.30 34.05
CA SER A 778 6.38 42.99 33.37
C SER A 778 5.02 42.81 34.04
N THR A 779 4.90 41.88 35.01
CA THR A 779 3.64 41.63 35.72
C THR A 779 3.37 42.62 36.87
N LEU A 780 4.40 43.38 37.29
CA LEU A 780 4.30 44.32 38.41
C LEU A 780 3.53 45.60 38.07
N GLY A 781 3.17 45.81 36.80
CA GLY A 781 2.32 46.90 36.34
C GLY A 781 2.91 47.65 35.15
N ALA A 782 2.13 48.61 34.63
CA ALA A 782 2.55 49.51 33.57
C ALA A 782 2.92 50.88 34.15
N TYR A 783 4.08 51.40 33.76
CA TYR A 783 4.64 52.64 34.30
C TYR A 783 5.05 53.58 33.19
N ASN A 784 5.05 54.89 33.44
CA ASN A 784 5.51 55.90 32.49
C ASN A 784 6.73 56.69 33.00
N TRP A 785 7.22 56.36 34.19
CA TRP A 785 8.46 56.87 34.76
C TRP A 785 9.35 55.70 35.13
N PHE A 786 10.57 55.69 34.61
CA PHE A 786 11.54 54.61 34.79
C PHE A 786 12.83 55.16 35.39
N LYS A 787 13.21 54.68 36.57
CA LYS A 787 14.43 55.08 37.26
C LYS A 787 15.45 53.95 37.17
N PHE A 788 16.55 54.24 36.49
CA PHE A 788 17.78 53.46 36.53
C PHE A 788 18.60 53.94 37.72
N PHE A 789 18.56 53.19 38.81
CA PHE A 789 19.31 53.46 40.02
C PHE A 789 20.69 52.81 39.94
N ILE A 790 21.70 53.62 39.66
CA ILE A 790 23.07 53.18 39.39
C ILE A 790 23.82 53.16 40.71
N LYS A 791 24.16 51.94 41.13
CA LYS A 791 24.80 51.65 42.43
C LYS A 791 26.31 51.65 42.30
N ARG A 792 26.88 50.85 41.39
CA ARG A 792 28.33 50.59 41.29
C ARG A 792 28.83 50.54 39.84
N ASN A 793 30.14 50.69 39.62
CA ASN A 793 30.81 50.53 38.32
C ASN A 793 31.82 49.35 38.35
N GLY A 794 32.21 48.80 37.20
CA GLY A 794 33.01 47.57 37.10
C GLY A 794 34.52 47.72 37.28
N ARG A 795 34.98 48.51 38.28
CA ARG A 795 36.42 48.75 38.51
C ARG A 795 36.89 48.33 39.92
N PRO A 796 38.06 47.66 40.06
CA PRO A 796 38.60 47.25 41.35
C PRO A 796 38.73 48.40 42.36
N ALA A 797 38.43 48.10 43.62
CA ALA A 797 38.11 48.97 44.77
C ALA A 797 39.03 50.19 45.07
N ASN A 798 40.16 50.38 44.40
CA ASN A 798 41.17 51.39 44.75
C ASN A 798 41.32 52.54 43.73
N ALA A 799 40.43 52.67 42.75
CA ALA A 799 40.54 53.72 41.75
C ALA A 799 39.15 54.27 41.33
N PRO A 800 38.62 55.30 42.03
CA PRO A 800 37.32 55.87 41.72
C PRO A 800 37.24 56.30 40.25
N ASN A 801 36.10 56.05 39.61
CA ASN A 801 35.82 56.52 38.25
C ASN A 801 34.36 56.98 38.14
N LEU A 802 34.09 57.80 37.12
CA LEU A 802 32.73 58.24 36.79
C LEU A 802 31.90 57.03 36.31
N ALA A 803 30.62 57.00 36.62
CA ALA A 803 29.70 56.09 35.96
C ALA A 803 29.44 56.60 34.55
N THR A 804 29.72 55.77 33.55
CA THR A 804 29.63 56.13 32.13
C THR A 804 28.94 55.04 31.32
N MET A 805 28.02 55.40 30.45
CA MET A 805 27.38 54.48 29.50
C MET A 805 27.18 55.14 28.13
N SER A 806 27.13 54.33 27.08
CA SER A 806 26.68 54.79 25.75
C SER A 806 25.17 54.91 25.67
N GLY A 807 24.45 54.02 26.35
CA GLY A 807 23.01 53.95 26.23
C GLY A 807 22.37 53.14 27.33
N ALA A 808 21.08 53.35 27.52
CA ALA A 808 20.17 52.57 28.34
C ALA A 808 18.79 52.61 27.70
N GLY A 809 18.01 51.56 27.90
CA GLY A 809 16.66 51.50 27.37
C GLY A 809 15.86 50.33 27.91
N LEU A 810 14.66 50.19 27.38
CA LEU A 810 13.62 49.27 27.83
C LEU A 810 13.08 48.53 26.60
N TYR A 811 12.78 47.24 26.76
CA TYR A 811 11.85 46.53 25.91
C TYR A 811 10.58 46.29 26.73
N GLY A 812 9.46 46.77 26.21
CA GLY A 812 8.20 46.70 26.92
C GLY A 812 7.01 46.69 25.99
N ARG A 813 5.86 46.29 26.53
CA ARG A 813 4.58 46.38 25.84
C ARG A 813 3.87 47.66 26.31
N PRO A 814 3.48 48.56 25.39
CA PRO A 814 2.56 49.65 25.71
C PRO A 814 1.25 49.09 26.27
N VAL A 815 0.69 49.75 27.27
CA VAL A 815 -0.62 49.42 27.82
C VAL A 815 -1.49 50.66 27.65
N GLU A 816 -2.57 50.53 26.89
CA GLU A 816 -3.53 51.63 26.73
C GLU A 816 -4.09 52.05 28.10
N ALA A 817 -4.25 53.35 28.30
CA ALA A 817 -4.82 53.90 29.52
C ALA A 817 -6.33 53.56 29.59
N GLY A 818 -6.64 52.36 30.06
CA GLY A 818 -8.00 51.89 30.31
C GLY A 818 -8.29 50.52 29.71
N SER A 819 -7.86 49.46 30.40
CA SER A 819 -8.52 48.14 30.37
C SER A 819 -8.69 47.63 31.78
#